data_AF-A0A1F8BDH3-F1
#
_entry.id   AF-A0A1F8BDH3-F1
#
_cell.length_a   1.000
_cell.length_b   1.000
_cell.length_c   1.000
_cell.angle_alpha   90.00
_cell.angle_beta   90.00
_cell.angle_gamma   90.00
#
_symmetry.space_group_name_H-M   'P 1'
#
loop_
_entity.id
_entity.type
_entity.pdbx_description
1 polymer ?
#
loop_
_entity_poly.entity_id
_entity_poly.type
_entity_poly.pdbx_seq_one_letter_code
_entity_poly.pdbx_strand_id
1 'polypeptide(L)'
;MVRIKKLLLLLLVVIALPVFIYFLKNGGRLIKAITTRALLANCPQSLDFAAIREELNAQGKDLAFFKIGFHTQTNPSIRYTGLSNWEACLSAAGVPFVLKSVDNAGRIEEAVRFKQASGLPHVIVYRRDSADPAHGIDDDRYFEVVDYKQDPILQAEENWRRHKEYIEQYVTTLVPIKDHFWIETINEPHAGLQTWRCPNEQCPDEDTYLNTEWLAVFAKRQAELAIRDGYKYAAFAWSSGEPEQEYWGKPRMSEFLQFAAQNRDKVALALHEYNYSEPTLKDTYNSLVGRFEYIFNQTDSMGLPRPTILITEFGWSGTPSADEIMQPDNVPWAAELYAQYPEVLGAYLWDVGDMGPHISAFTTYALQNYYEIPLPLSSCSYDLSWGSFGSGNSQFTHLIDVALDSHGNVYTVDLKNPKVQKFSSNGTFIKSWGSTGSGNGQFASPSGIGIDKSDMVFVADPGNGRIQIFDSEGNYKTQFGKNIANPLVRPLDVAVDTIGNIYVINNVGNAIGRVPPENASMIVKFQIDASYSTVNYITSWDTHHIWDNWGVPSKIDTDSFGNIYVSYEYIINRGYGVEKYSPDGVGLYNWGRKGILDGQFLAAAGLAVDNANRIFVTDIGTTYTTSGSGYQRYDLQGFSPSGAFYIKYGSKGTNTGQFMYPYSVASGASGTVYIGDTGNNRVQKLNCAVTIGAGFVKPPTPTPTPTPVPPSVNKAIIFGSGGYVTIGDKSNLDMGTSDFTLEAWVKTTSATNQTIIFKGAGSSTTRGYWFWYNSGNDDLRLYIGNGTSRIMADSNNNLGLRDGKWHHVATVIDRGVNIAFFVDGQLKGTKSVSTLTGSVDTTNVFRISGLSTNSWKGTMDEVRVWKTLRTQTQIQQNKGVEISPTLTGLVSYWKFNEGNGTTVKDSTDANNGTLTGGTWTTGAF
;
A
#
# COMPACT_ATOMS: atom_id res chain seq x y z
N MET A 1 -3.87 -73.76 -16.95
CA MET A 1 -2.67 -72.89 -16.95
C MET A 1 -2.85 -71.57 -17.68
N VAL A 2 -3.33 -71.53 -18.93
CA VAL A 2 -3.48 -70.27 -19.71
C VAL A 2 -4.44 -69.27 -19.05
N ARG A 3 -5.53 -69.73 -18.44
CA ARG A 3 -6.47 -68.85 -17.69
C ARG A 3 -5.87 -68.26 -16.41
N ILE A 4 -4.99 -69.00 -15.73
CA ILE A 4 -4.30 -68.53 -14.52
C ILE A 4 -3.24 -67.48 -14.86
N LYS A 5 -2.50 -67.67 -15.98
CA LYS A 5 -1.56 -66.66 -16.48
C LYS A 5 -2.25 -65.36 -16.91
N LYS A 6 -3.43 -65.45 -17.54
CA LYS A 6 -4.24 -64.26 -17.88
C LYS A 6 -4.76 -63.54 -16.63
N LEU A 7 -5.16 -64.27 -15.60
CA LEU A 7 -5.63 -63.68 -14.33
C LEU A 7 -4.49 -62.97 -13.57
N LEU A 8 -3.30 -63.58 -13.53
CA LEU A 8 -2.10 -62.98 -12.93
C LEU A 8 -1.61 -61.74 -13.68
N LEU A 9 -1.67 -61.75 -15.02
CA LEU A 9 -1.33 -60.59 -15.83
C LEU A 9 -2.35 -59.44 -15.63
N LEU A 10 -3.64 -59.78 -15.51
CA LEU A 10 -4.68 -58.80 -15.20
C LEU A 10 -4.48 -58.20 -13.80
N LEU A 11 -4.10 -59.02 -12.81
CA LEU A 11 -3.81 -58.56 -11.45
C LEU A 11 -2.59 -57.62 -11.40
N LEU A 12 -1.54 -57.95 -12.16
CA LEU A 12 -0.34 -57.11 -12.29
C LEU A 12 -0.66 -55.76 -12.93
N VAL A 13 -1.50 -55.72 -13.96
CA VAL A 13 -1.94 -54.46 -14.60
C VAL A 13 -2.85 -53.65 -13.67
N VAL A 14 -3.76 -54.30 -12.94
CA VAL A 14 -4.69 -53.61 -12.01
C VAL A 14 -3.98 -53.04 -10.78
N ILE A 15 -2.87 -53.64 -10.33
CA ILE A 15 -2.11 -53.16 -9.17
C ILE A 15 -0.98 -52.21 -9.58
N ALA A 16 -0.25 -52.49 -10.67
CA ALA A 16 0.90 -51.68 -11.07
C ALA A 16 0.51 -50.37 -11.76
N LEU A 17 -0.60 -50.35 -12.53
CA LEU A 17 -0.99 -49.16 -13.28
C LEU A 17 -1.45 -48.00 -12.36
N PRO A 18 -2.23 -48.21 -11.29
CA PRO A 18 -2.56 -47.14 -10.34
C PRO A 18 -1.35 -46.64 -9.55
N VAL A 19 -0.41 -47.52 -9.19
CA VAL A 19 0.83 -47.16 -8.49
C VAL A 19 1.76 -46.36 -9.42
N PHE A 20 1.87 -46.75 -10.69
CA PHE A 20 2.63 -46.02 -11.70
C PHE A 20 1.99 -44.67 -12.04
N ILE A 21 0.65 -44.58 -12.11
CA ILE A 21 -0.09 -43.33 -12.26
C ILE A 21 0.04 -42.44 -11.00
N TYR A 22 0.09 -43.04 -9.81
CA TYR A 22 0.36 -42.33 -8.55
C TYR A 22 1.78 -41.76 -8.53
N PHE A 23 2.79 -42.51 -9.00
CA PHE A 23 4.17 -42.01 -9.15
C PHE A 23 4.32 -40.99 -10.28
N LEU A 24 3.56 -41.08 -11.37
CA LEU A 24 3.54 -40.03 -12.41
C LEU A 24 2.83 -38.75 -11.93
N LYS A 25 1.72 -38.87 -11.18
CA LYS A 25 0.98 -37.71 -10.62
C LYS A 25 1.68 -37.06 -9.44
N ASN A 26 2.36 -37.83 -8.59
CA ASN A 26 3.01 -37.33 -7.36
C ASN A 26 4.54 -37.26 -7.44
N GLY A 27 5.17 -37.91 -8.43
CA GLY A 27 6.61 -37.84 -8.65
C GLY A 27 7.09 -36.43 -8.93
N GLY A 28 6.30 -35.62 -9.64
CA GLY A 28 6.56 -34.18 -9.81
C GLY A 28 6.54 -33.41 -8.48
N ARG A 29 5.65 -33.75 -7.54
CA ARG A 29 5.59 -33.13 -6.20
C ARG A 29 6.76 -33.55 -5.30
N LEU A 30 7.14 -34.84 -5.36
CA LEU A 30 8.26 -35.37 -4.59
C LEU A 30 9.60 -34.83 -5.11
N ILE A 31 9.78 -34.80 -6.44
CA ILE A 31 10.95 -34.20 -7.09
C ILE A 31 11.02 -32.70 -6.78
N LYS A 32 9.90 -31.96 -6.84
CA LYS A 32 9.84 -30.54 -6.50
C LYS A 32 10.16 -30.30 -5.02
N ALA A 33 9.63 -31.10 -4.10
CA ALA A 33 9.96 -31.00 -2.67
C ALA A 33 11.43 -31.35 -2.34
N ILE A 34 12.01 -32.33 -3.06
CA ILE A 34 13.42 -32.72 -2.93
C ILE A 34 14.34 -31.64 -3.52
N THR A 35 14.00 -31.06 -4.68
CA THR A 35 14.77 -29.95 -5.28
C THR A 35 14.64 -28.67 -4.46
N THR A 36 13.46 -28.32 -3.94
CA THR A 36 13.28 -27.16 -3.04
C THR A 36 14.08 -27.31 -1.74
N ARG A 37 14.10 -28.50 -1.11
CA ARG A 37 14.95 -28.76 0.07
C ARG A 37 16.45 -28.71 -0.23
N ALA A 38 16.88 -29.18 -1.40
CA ALA A 38 18.28 -29.14 -1.81
C ALA A 38 18.76 -27.71 -2.16
N LEU A 39 17.88 -26.88 -2.74
CA LEU A 39 18.16 -25.47 -3.05
C LEU A 39 18.23 -24.62 -1.77
N LEU A 40 17.33 -24.84 -0.81
CA LEU A 40 17.30 -24.12 0.46
C LEU A 40 18.53 -24.40 1.35
N ALA A 41 19.19 -25.55 1.19
CA ALA A 41 20.40 -25.90 1.93
C ALA A 41 21.62 -25.02 1.59
N ASN A 42 21.57 -24.33 0.44
CA ASN A 42 22.62 -23.42 -0.02
C ASN A 42 22.26 -21.93 0.21
N CYS A 43 21.14 -21.63 0.87
CA CYS A 43 20.76 -20.26 1.20
C CYS A 43 21.57 -19.70 2.37
N PRO A 44 21.87 -18.39 2.39
CA PRO A 44 22.53 -17.77 3.53
C PRO A 44 21.72 -18.00 4.81
N GLN A 45 22.38 -18.54 5.84
CA GLN A 45 21.74 -18.98 7.09
C GLN A 45 21.14 -17.83 7.92
N SER A 46 21.45 -16.58 7.58
CA SER A 46 20.96 -15.38 8.27
C SER A 46 19.53 -14.98 7.92
N LEU A 47 18.87 -15.65 6.96
CA LEU A 47 17.56 -15.26 6.45
C LEU A 47 16.57 -16.43 6.41
N ASP A 48 15.48 -16.29 7.15
CA ASP A 48 14.32 -17.15 7.03
C ASP A 48 13.32 -16.56 6.01
N PHE A 49 13.56 -16.86 4.73
CA PHE A 49 12.70 -16.39 3.65
C PHE A 49 11.25 -16.92 3.74
N ALA A 50 11.03 -18.03 4.44
CA ALA A 50 9.68 -18.56 4.66
C ALA A 50 8.94 -17.72 5.70
N ALA A 51 9.59 -17.37 6.81
CA ALA A 51 9.05 -16.45 7.80
C ALA A 51 8.75 -15.07 7.19
N ILE A 52 9.68 -14.54 6.37
CA ILE A 52 9.50 -13.27 5.66
C ILE A 52 8.24 -13.28 4.80
N ARG A 53 8.06 -14.35 4.02
CA ARG A 53 6.87 -14.52 3.19
C ARG A 53 5.59 -14.65 4.02
N GLU A 54 5.60 -15.41 5.10
CA GLU A 54 4.42 -15.56 5.98
C GLU A 54 4.02 -14.22 6.60
N GLU A 55 4.99 -13.43 7.03
CA GLU A 55 4.77 -12.11 7.61
C GLU A 55 4.22 -11.09 6.59
N LEU A 56 4.79 -11.05 5.38
CA LEU A 56 4.29 -10.20 4.29
C LEU A 56 2.86 -10.57 3.88
N ASN A 57 2.56 -11.88 3.79
CA ASN A 57 1.21 -12.34 3.52
C ASN A 57 0.24 -12.00 4.67
N ALA A 58 0.68 -12.09 5.93
CA ALA A 58 -0.14 -11.72 7.09
C ALA A 58 -0.47 -10.23 7.12
N GLN A 59 0.42 -9.37 6.61
CA GLN A 59 0.20 -7.92 6.48
C GLN A 59 -0.55 -7.53 5.19
N GLY A 60 -0.92 -8.49 4.34
CA GLY A 60 -1.58 -8.23 3.06
C GLY A 60 -0.68 -7.54 2.03
N LYS A 61 0.65 -7.59 2.22
CA LYS A 61 1.65 -7.04 1.31
C LYS A 61 1.96 -8.05 0.21
N ASP A 62 1.88 -7.61 -1.04
CA ASP A 62 2.16 -8.46 -2.19
C ASP A 62 3.68 -8.54 -2.42
N LEU A 63 4.20 -9.76 -2.52
CA LEU A 63 5.61 -10.02 -2.83
C LEU A 63 5.98 -9.61 -4.26
N ALA A 64 5.00 -9.30 -5.13
CA ALA A 64 5.21 -8.79 -6.48
C ALA A 64 5.97 -7.45 -6.57
N PHE A 65 6.26 -6.81 -5.43
CA PHE A 65 6.74 -5.44 -5.34
C PHE A 65 8.24 -5.29 -5.11
N PHE A 66 9.02 -6.38 -5.12
CA PHE A 66 10.48 -6.28 -5.17
C PHE A 66 10.92 -5.85 -6.57
N LYS A 67 10.78 -4.54 -6.83
CA LYS A 67 11.16 -3.91 -8.10
C LYS A 67 12.63 -3.57 -8.15
N ILE A 68 13.35 -3.56 -7.04
CA ILE A 68 14.81 -3.38 -7.07
C ILE A 68 15.47 -4.73 -7.39
N GLY A 69 16.40 -4.74 -8.32
CA GLY A 69 17.19 -5.91 -8.65
C GLY A 69 18.59 -5.54 -9.05
N PHE A 70 19.33 -6.49 -9.62
CA PHE A 70 20.78 -6.32 -9.80
C PHE A 70 21.14 -6.21 -11.27
N HIS A 71 22.08 -5.31 -11.55
CA HIS A 71 22.79 -5.24 -12.80
C HIS A 71 24.02 -6.15 -12.74
N THR A 72 24.08 -7.21 -13.57
CA THR A 72 25.21 -8.14 -13.52
C THR A 72 26.24 -7.81 -14.60
N GLN A 73 27.28 -7.06 -14.27
CA GLN A 73 28.45 -6.94 -15.15
C GLN A 73 29.39 -8.13 -14.91
N THR A 74 29.97 -8.69 -15.98
CA THR A 74 30.97 -9.76 -15.86
C THR A 74 32.32 -9.25 -16.32
N ASN A 75 33.21 -8.97 -15.37
CA ASN A 75 34.62 -9.14 -15.66
C ASN A 75 34.82 -10.64 -15.98
N PRO A 76 35.27 -11.03 -17.20
CA PRO A 76 35.42 -12.43 -17.59
C PRO A 76 36.43 -13.21 -16.72
N SER A 77 37.26 -12.50 -15.95
CA SER A 77 38.19 -13.10 -14.99
C SER A 77 37.61 -13.37 -13.59
N ILE A 78 36.41 -12.86 -13.28
CA ILE A 78 35.76 -13.03 -11.98
C ILE A 78 34.47 -13.86 -12.14
N ARG A 79 34.54 -15.15 -11.78
CA ARG A 79 33.35 -16.00 -11.70
C ARG A 79 32.59 -15.68 -10.42
N TYR A 80 31.62 -14.75 -10.48
CA TYR A 80 30.72 -14.51 -9.35
C TYR A 80 29.85 -15.76 -9.09
N THR A 81 30.04 -16.40 -7.94
CA THR A 81 29.41 -17.68 -7.55
C THR A 81 28.24 -17.53 -6.57
N GLY A 82 27.74 -16.31 -6.34
CA GLY A 82 26.72 -16.01 -5.32
C GLY A 82 25.33 -15.60 -5.83
N LEU A 83 25.23 -14.99 -7.01
CA LEU A 83 23.95 -14.48 -7.53
C LEU A 83 22.94 -15.60 -7.84
N SER A 84 23.39 -16.69 -8.47
CA SER A 84 22.51 -17.82 -8.81
C SER A 84 21.95 -18.55 -7.58
N ASN A 85 22.73 -18.64 -6.50
CA ASN A 85 22.25 -19.19 -5.23
C ASN A 85 21.18 -18.28 -4.61
N TRP A 86 21.36 -16.96 -4.69
CA TRP A 86 20.42 -15.98 -4.18
C TRP A 86 19.09 -15.97 -4.94
N GLU A 87 19.16 -15.92 -6.28
CA GLU A 87 18.00 -16.00 -7.17
C GLU A 87 17.22 -17.29 -6.94
N ALA A 88 17.92 -18.41 -6.77
CA ALA A 88 17.32 -19.69 -6.41
C ALA A 88 16.60 -19.63 -5.04
N CYS A 89 17.17 -18.96 -4.04
CA CYS A 89 16.57 -18.79 -2.72
C CYS A 89 15.32 -17.91 -2.75
N LEU A 90 15.38 -16.73 -3.39
CA LEU A 90 14.21 -15.86 -3.58
C LEU A 90 13.09 -16.57 -4.34
N SER A 91 13.46 -17.25 -5.44
CA SER A 91 12.52 -18.01 -6.26
C SER A 91 11.88 -19.17 -5.50
N ALA A 92 12.67 -19.93 -4.73
CA ALA A 92 12.19 -20.99 -3.85
C ALA A 92 11.26 -20.46 -2.73
N ALA A 93 11.55 -19.25 -2.24
CA ALA A 93 10.72 -18.55 -1.27
C ALA A 93 9.43 -17.99 -1.87
N GLY A 94 9.30 -17.89 -3.20
CA GLY A 94 8.12 -17.29 -3.85
C GLY A 94 8.22 -15.78 -4.04
N VAL A 95 9.43 -15.20 -3.96
CA VAL A 95 9.71 -13.78 -4.14
C VAL A 95 10.16 -13.54 -5.59
N PRO A 96 9.40 -12.80 -6.41
CA PRO A 96 9.88 -12.38 -7.73
C PRO A 96 11.06 -11.42 -7.57
N PHE A 97 11.90 -11.37 -8.59
CA PHE A 97 13.06 -10.49 -8.63
C PHE A 97 13.17 -9.90 -10.02
N VAL A 98 13.91 -8.81 -10.13
CA VAL A 98 14.29 -8.24 -11.41
C VAL A 98 15.79 -8.45 -11.63
N LEU A 99 16.17 -8.88 -12.84
CA LEU A 99 17.55 -9.10 -13.22
C LEU A 99 17.86 -8.48 -14.58
N LYS A 100 18.94 -7.69 -14.67
CA LYS A 100 19.50 -7.25 -15.94
C LYS A 100 20.83 -7.97 -16.14
N SER A 101 20.88 -8.78 -17.20
CA SER A 101 22.07 -9.55 -17.57
C SER A 101 22.82 -8.88 -18.70
N VAL A 102 24.15 -8.80 -18.55
CA VAL A 102 25.08 -8.27 -19.54
C VAL A 102 26.11 -9.37 -19.90
N ASP A 103 26.40 -9.50 -21.20
CA ASP A 103 27.52 -10.24 -21.83
C ASP A 103 27.60 -11.77 -21.80
N ASN A 104 26.84 -12.49 -20.96
CA ASN A 104 26.98 -13.95 -20.91
C ASN A 104 25.66 -14.70 -21.10
N ALA A 105 25.51 -15.33 -22.27
CA ALA A 105 24.40 -16.21 -22.63
C ALA A 105 24.07 -17.26 -21.54
N GLY A 106 25.06 -17.71 -20.76
CA GLY A 106 24.83 -18.68 -19.68
C GLY A 106 23.94 -18.18 -18.53
N ARG A 107 23.97 -16.87 -18.21
CA ARG A 107 23.20 -16.30 -17.09
C ARG A 107 21.75 -15.99 -17.46
N ILE A 108 21.52 -15.52 -18.68
CA ILE A 108 20.16 -15.34 -19.19
C ILE A 108 19.44 -16.69 -19.29
N GLU A 109 20.13 -17.76 -19.69
CA GLU A 109 19.56 -19.11 -19.66
C GLU A 109 19.17 -19.56 -18.24
N GLU A 110 20.00 -19.28 -17.24
CA GLU A 110 19.75 -19.65 -15.85
C GLU A 110 18.57 -18.87 -15.25
N ALA A 111 18.54 -17.54 -15.45
CA ALA A 111 17.44 -16.68 -15.01
C ALA A 111 16.10 -17.06 -15.66
N VAL A 112 16.12 -17.42 -16.95
CA VAL A 112 14.91 -17.87 -17.63
C VAL A 112 14.50 -19.27 -17.18
N ARG A 113 15.44 -20.19 -16.91
CA ARG A 113 15.12 -21.49 -16.29
C ARG A 113 14.47 -21.31 -14.93
N PHE A 114 14.92 -20.36 -14.11
CA PHE A 114 14.23 -20.04 -12.85
C PHE A 114 12.82 -19.53 -13.08
N LYS A 115 12.62 -18.60 -14.03
CA LYS A 115 11.29 -18.10 -14.37
C LYS A 115 10.33 -19.20 -14.85
N GLN A 116 10.82 -20.12 -15.68
CA GLN A 116 10.05 -21.28 -16.13
C GLN A 116 9.74 -22.25 -14.98
N ALA A 117 10.71 -22.50 -14.09
CA ALA A 117 10.57 -23.46 -12.99
C ALA A 117 9.69 -22.94 -11.85
N SER A 118 9.72 -21.63 -11.58
CA SER A 118 9.02 -20.98 -10.47
C SER A 118 7.59 -20.56 -10.82
N GLY A 119 7.36 -20.12 -12.06
CA GLY A 119 6.10 -19.52 -12.48
C GLY A 119 5.83 -18.13 -11.89
N LEU A 120 6.84 -17.50 -11.27
CA LEU A 120 6.75 -16.16 -10.69
C LEU A 120 6.98 -15.07 -11.76
N PRO A 121 6.45 -13.85 -11.57
CA PRO A 121 6.58 -12.76 -12.54
C PRO A 121 7.96 -12.07 -12.48
N HIS A 122 9.05 -12.85 -12.55
CA HIS A 122 10.40 -12.28 -12.63
C HIS A 122 10.54 -11.36 -13.86
N VAL A 123 11.19 -10.21 -13.70
CA VAL A 123 11.47 -9.30 -14.83
C VAL A 123 12.92 -9.49 -15.22
N ILE A 124 13.16 -9.84 -16.47
CA ILE A 124 14.49 -10.14 -16.96
C ILE A 124 14.75 -9.25 -18.15
N VAL A 125 15.83 -8.49 -18.10
CA VAL A 125 16.31 -7.66 -19.20
C VAL A 125 17.62 -8.23 -19.70
N TYR A 126 17.69 -8.45 -21.00
CA TYR A 126 18.89 -8.89 -21.68
C TYR A 126 19.46 -7.70 -22.47
N ARG A 127 20.72 -7.39 -22.18
CA ARG A 127 21.55 -6.45 -22.95
C ARG A 127 22.84 -7.16 -23.37
N ARG A 128 23.40 -6.77 -24.50
CA ARG A 128 24.74 -7.15 -24.89
C ARG A 128 25.64 -5.91 -24.92
N ASP A 129 26.61 -5.86 -24.02
CA ASP A 129 27.67 -4.86 -24.03
C ASP A 129 28.83 -5.34 -24.93
N SER A 130 29.64 -4.40 -25.37
CA SER A 130 30.45 -4.49 -26.58
C SER A 130 31.90 -4.96 -26.37
N ALA A 131 32.28 -5.36 -25.15
CA ALA A 131 33.65 -5.76 -24.87
C ALA A 131 33.88 -7.27 -25.09
N ASP A 132 34.14 -7.67 -26.34
CA ASP A 132 34.95 -8.88 -26.57
C ASP A 132 36.44 -8.47 -26.45
N PRO A 133 37.13 -8.78 -25.34
CA PRO A 133 38.54 -8.42 -25.17
C PRO A 133 39.47 -9.10 -26.18
N ALA A 134 38.99 -10.08 -26.97
CA ALA A 134 39.78 -10.71 -28.03
C ALA A 134 39.85 -9.86 -29.31
N HIS A 135 39.02 -8.83 -29.45
CA HIS A 135 38.91 -8.04 -30.67
C HIS A 135 38.93 -6.54 -30.34
N GLY A 136 40.03 -5.87 -30.72
CA GLY A 136 40.30 -4.47 -30.39
C GLY A 136 39.21 -3.49 -30.85
N ILE A 137 39.31 -2.27 -30.32
CA ILE A 137 38.32 -1.17 -30.35
C ILE A 137 37.91 -0.69 -31.76
N ASP A 138 38.45 -1.26 -32.83
CA ASP A 138 38.37 -0.77 -34.21
C ASP A 138 37.48 -1.64 -35.12
N ASP A 139 36.49 -2.33 -34.56
CA ASP A 139 35.72 -3.36 -35.27
C ASP A 139 34.24 -2.98 -35.46
N ASP A 140 33.72 -3.13 -36.68
CA ASP A 140 32.31 -2.95 -37.10
C ASP A 140 31.29 -3.85 -36.36
N ARG A 141 31.73 -4.52 -35.30
CA ARG A 141 31.00 -5.46 -34.43
C ARG A 141 30.49 -4.81 -33.13
N TYR A 142 30.51 -3.49 -32.97
CA TYR A 142 29.77 -2.83 -31.88
C TYR A 142 28.25 -2.94 -32.13
N PHE A 143 27.56 -3.74 -31.31
CA PHE A 143 26.12 -3.99 -31.47
C PHE A 143 25.25 -2.80 -31.01
N GLU A 144 25.78 -1.93 -30.15
CA GLU A 144 25.07 -0.79 -29.58
C GLU A 144 25.29 0.53 -30.34
N VAL A 145 26.29 0.59 -31.23
CA VAL A 145 26.63 1.81 -31.98
C VAL A 145 25.77 1.91 -33.23
N VAL A 146 24.89 2.93 -33.25
CA VAL A 146 24.08 3.30 -34.42
C VAL A 146 24.69 4.49 -35.15
N ASP A 147 24.79 4.40 -36.48
CA ASP A 147 25.18 5.53 -37.32
C ASP A 147 23.97 6.45 -37.56
N TYR A 148 23.92 7.54 -36.80
CA TYR A 148 22.89 8.58 -36.86
C TYR A 148 22.87 9.40 -38.16
N LYS A 149 23.86 9.23 -39.05
CA LYS A 149 23.86 9.88 -40.38
C LYS A 149 23.04 9.09 -41.40
N GLN A 150 22.66 7.86 -41.09
CA GLN A 150 21.88 7.00 -41.96
C GLN A 150 20.38 7.06 -41.64
N ASP A 151 19.58 6.52 -42.56
CA ASP A 151 18.13 6.44 -42.37
C ASP A 151 17.80 5.61 -41.12
N PRO A 152 16.95 6.12 -40.20
CA PRO A 152 16.64 5.45 -38.94
C PRO A 152 15.95 4.10 -39.10
N ILE A 153 15.20 3.89 -40.20
CA ILE A 153 14.50 2.63 -40.45
C ILE A 153 15.51 1.57 -40.90
N LEU A 154 16.41 1.92 -41.82
CA LEU A 154 17.46 1.00 -42.28
C LEU A 154 18.39 0.60 -41.13
N GLN A 155 18.76 1.57 -40.28
CA GLN A 155 19.59 1.30 -39.11
C GLN A 155 18.87 0.43 -38.08
N ALA A 156 17.57 0.64 -37.87
CA ALA A 156 16.78 -0.24 -37.02
C ALA A 156 16.72 -1.67 -37.55
N GLU A 157 16.54 -1.85 -38.86
CA GLU A 157 16.50 -3.19 -39.47
C GLU A 157 17.82 -3.94 -39.34
N GLU A 158 18.94 -3.28 -39.60
CA GLU A 158 20.26 -3.89 -39.51
C GLU A 158 20.67 -4.18 -38.06
N ASN A 159 20.43 -3.23 -37.15
CA ASN A 159 20.74 -3.40 -35.73
C ASN A 159 19.89 -4.54 -35.12
N TRP A 160 18.59 -4.62 -35.45
CA TRP A 160 17.74 -5.73 -34.99
C TRP A 160 18.21 -7.08 -35.54
N ARG A 161 18.53 -7.15 -36.84
CA ARG A 161 19.02 -8.37 -37.50
C ARG A 161 20.24 -8.93 -36.77
N ARG A 162 21.22 -8.08 -36.46
CA ARG A 162 22.44 -8.45 -35.73
C ARG A 162 22.14 -9.00 -34.33
N HIS A 163 21.28 -8.32 -33.57
CA HIS A 163 20.88 -8.78 -32.23
C HIS A 163 20.15 -10.12 -32.29
N LYS A 164 19.20 -10.26 -33.20
CA LYS A 164 18.43 -11.50 -33.38
C LYS A 164 19.31 -12.68 -33.76
N GLU A 165 20.17 -12.52 -34.78
CA GLU A 165 21.09 -13.58 -35.22
C GLU A 165 21.97 -14.06 -34.06
N TYR A 166 22.49 -13.12 -33.27
CA TYR A 166 23.30 -13.46 -32.09
C TYR A 166 22.49 -14.22 -31.03
N ILE A 167 21.32 -13.71 -30.65
CA ILE A 167 20.44 -14.33 -29.65
C ILE A 167 20.05 -15.76 -30.09
N GLU A 168 19.72 -15.94 -31.37
CA GLU A 168 19.34 -17.25 -31.92
C GLU A 168 20.53 -18.20 -32.09
N GLN A 169 21.75 -17.68 -32.33
CA GLN A 169 22.97 -18.47 -32.47
C GLN A 169 23.50 -18.99 -31.12
N TYR A 170 23.60 -18.12 -30.11
CA TYR A 170 24.30 -18.44 -28.86
C TYR A 170 23.36 -18.94 -27.76
N VAL A 171 22.05 -18.81 -27.96
CA VAL A 171 21.06 -19.19 -26.96
C VAL A 171 19.95 -20.03 -27.61
N THR A 172 20.37 -21.17 -28.15
CA THR A 172 19.52 -22.11 -28.92
C THR A 172 18.29 -22.63 -28.16
N THR A 173 18.25 -22.47 -26.84
CA THR A 173 17.12 -22.81 -25.96
C THR A 173 16.07 -21.71 -25.82
N LEU A 174 16.27 -20.50 -26.38
CA LEU A 174 15.39 -19.35 -26.19
C LEU A 174 14.12 -19.32 -27.07
N VAL A 175 14.04 -20.13 -28.12
CA VAL A 175 12.90 -20.11 -29.05
C VAL A 175 11.54 -20.29 -28.33
N PRO A 176 11.39 -21.15 -27.32
CA PRO A 176 10.14 -21.29 -26.57
C PRO A 176 9.85 -20.16 -25.56
N ILE A 177 10.74 -19.18 -25.40
CA ILE A 177 10.73 -18.23 -24.27
C ILE A 177 10.99 -16.77 -24.63
N LYS A 178 10.84 -16.41 -25.92
CA LYS A 178 11.07 -15.06 -26.45
C LYS A 178 10.21 -13.97 -25.77
N ASP A 179 9.08 -14.32 -25.19
CA ASP A 179 8.15 -13.44 -24.49
C ASP A 179 8.42 -13.30 -22.97
N HIS A 180 9.41 -14.02 -22.43
CA HIS A 180 9.71 -14.02 -21.00
C HIS A 180 10.76 -12.98 -20.57
N PHE A 181 11.49 -12.35 -21.49
CA PHE A 181 12.51 -11.34 -21.19
C PHE A 181 12.40 -10.15 -22.14
N TRP A 182 12.91 -9.01 -21.68
CA TRP A 182 13.00 -7.76 -22.44
C TRP A 182 14.35 -7.68 -23.11
N ILE A 183 14.39 -7.31 -24.39
CA ILE A 183 15.63 -7.05 -25.12
C ILE A 183 15.87 -5.54 -25.14
N GLU A 184 17.02 -5.15 -24.60
CA GLU A 184 17.57 -3.80 -24.66
C GLU A 184 18.68 -3.81 -25.71
N THR A 185 18.47 -3.15 -26.86
CA THR A 185 19.40 -3.19 -28.01
C THR A 185 20.28 -1.95 -28.15
N ILE A 186 19.99 -0.90 -27.38
CA ILE A 186 20.75 0.35 -27.38
C ILE A 186 20.97 0.72 -25.93
N ASN A 187 22.22 1.10 -25.65
CA ASN A 187 22.68 1.68 -24.42
C ASN A 187 23.25 3.07 -24.73
N GLU A 188 22.96 4.07 -23.91
CA GLU A 188 23.60 5.38 -23.93
C GLU A 188 23.63 6.08 -25.31
N PRO A 189 22.49 6.30 -25.98
CA PRO A 189 22.47 6.84 -27.34
C PRO A 189 23.23 8.17 -27.49
N HIS A 190 23.39 8.94 -26.42
CA HIS A 190 24.11 10.21 -26.38
C HIS A 190 25.65 10.09 -26.29
N ALA A 191 26.19 9.09 -25.60
CA ALA A 191 27.65 8.97 -25.39
C ALA A 191 28.40 8.60 -26.69
N GLY A 192 27.79 7.79 -27.55
CA GLY A 192 28.34 7.43 -28.87
C GLY A 192 28.32 8.59 -29.90
N LEU A 193 27.52 9.63 -29.67
CA LEU A 193 27.43 10.78 -30.59
C LEU A 193 28.68 11.68 -30.52
N GLN A 194 29.24 11.88 -29.32
CA GLN A 194 30.37 12.80 -29.14
C GLN A 194 31.70 12.19 -29.59
N THR A 195 31.93 10.91 -29.33
CA THR A 195 33.21 10.24 -29.62
C THR A 195 33.39 9.89 -31.10
N TRP A 196 32.30 9.58 -31.83
CA TRP A 196 32.38 9.15 -33.23
C TRP A 196 32.35 10.30 -34.25
N ARG A 197 31.66 11.42 -33.94
CA ARG A 197 31.60 12.56 -34.88
C ARG A 197 32.85 13.43 -34.83
N CYS A 198 33.49 13.59 -33.66
CA CYS A 198 34.66 14.47 -33.50
C CYS A 198 35.65 13.90 -32.46
N PRO A 199 36.55 12.98 -32.83
CA PRO A 199 37.51 12.40 -31.89
C PRO A 199 38.46 13.40 -31.23
N ASN A 200 38.58 14.63 -31.76
CA ASN A 200 39.60 15.61 -31.36
C ASN A 200 39.16 17.10 -31.31
N GLU A 201 37.86 17.45 -31.41
CA GLU A 201 37.42 18.87 -31.31
C GLU A 201 36.06 19.00 -30.59
N GLN A 202 35.86 20.11 -29.85
CA GLN A 202 34.58 20.48 -29.22
C GLN A 202 33.48 20.58 -30.28
N CYS A 203 32.49 19.68 -30.24
CA CYS A 203 31.32 19.77 -31.10
C CYS A 203 30.48 21.02 -30.75
N PRO A 204 29.95 21.75 -31.75
CA PRO A 204 28.90 22.73 -31.51
C PRO A 204 27.62 22.01 -31.03
N ASP A 205 26.98 22.56 -29.99
CA ASP A 205 25.78 22.05 -29.30
C ASP A 205 24.49 21.94 -30.17
N GLU A 206 24.59 22.10 -31.47
CA GLU A 206 23.44 22.20 -32.39
C GLU A 206 23.16 20.87 -33.13
N ASP A 207 22.66 19.83 -32.44
CA ASP A 207 21.84 18.77 -33.10
C ASP A 207 21.09 17.78 -32.18
N THR A 208 20.91 18.06 -30.89
CA THR A 208 20.08 17.22 -29.97
C THR A 208 18.62 17.08 -30.44
N TYR A 209 18.09 18.08 -31.15
CA TYR A 209 16.75 18.08 -31.75
C TYR A 209 16.55 16.99 -32.83
N LEU A 210 17.51 16.85 -33.75
CA LEU A 210 17.46 15.86 -34.83
C LEU A 210 17.62 14.43 -34.29
N ASN A 211 18.40 14.26 -33.22
CA ASN A 211 18.67 12.96 -32.64
C ASN A 211 17.45 12.36 -31.92
N THR A 212 16.63 13.16 -31.21
CA THR A 212 15.45 12.61 -30.50
C THR A 212 14.36 12.13 -31.46
N GLU A 213 14.07 12.90 -32.50
CA GLU A 213 13.07 12.55 -33.52
C GLU A 213 13.57 11.42 -34.44
N TRP A 214 14.89 11.27 -34.62
CA TRP A 214 15.50 10.11 -35.28
C TRP A 214 15.37 8.85 -34.40
N LEU A 215 15.72 8.96 -33.11
CA LEU A 215 15.62 7.88 -32.14
C LEU A 215 14.19 7.35 -32.02
N ALA A 216 13.19 8.23 -32.01
CA ALA A 216 11.79 7.84 -31.99
C ALA A 216 11.41 6.92 -33.18
N VAL A 217 11.87 7.25 -34.39
CA VAL A 217 11.63 6.43 -35.59
C VAL A 217 12.39 5.11 -35.50
N PHE A 218 13.66 5.16 -35.08
CA PHE A 218 14.50 3.98 -34.91
C PHE A 218 13.87 3.00 -33.91
N ALA A 219 13.52 3.44 -32.70
CA ALA A 219 13.00 2.57 -31.66
C ALA A 219 11.59 2.05 -31.97
N LYS A 220 10.73 2.86 -32.59
CA LYS A 220 9.45 2.36 -33.09
C LYS A 220 9.67 1.23 -34.09
N ARG A 221 10.60 1.40 -35.03
CA ARG A 221 10.91 0.36 -36.03
C ARG A 221 11.50 -0.91 -35.40
N GLN A 222 12.44 -0.78 -34.47
CA GLN A 222 12.97 -1.90 -33.68
C GLN A 222 11.86 -2.65 -32.96
N ALA A 223 10.99 -1.92 -32.26
CA ALA A 223 9.88 -2.50 -31.53
C ALA A 223 8.92 -3.27 -32.46
N GLU A 224 8.60 -2.73 -33.63
CA GLU A 224 7.81 -3.44 -34.66
C GLU A 224 8.48 -4.76 -35.11
N LEU A 225 9.78 -4.73 -35.37
CA LEU A 225 10.55 -5.92 -35.78
C LEU A 225 10.63 -6.95 -34.65
N ALA A 226 10.84 -6.50 -33.41
CA ALA A 226 10.85 -7.34 -32.23
C ALA A 226 9.51 -8.03 -32.01
N ILE A 227 8.41 -7.27 -32.06
CA ILE A 227 7.05 -7.80 -31.95
C ILE A 227 6.77 -8.81 -33.07
N ARG A 228 7.13 -8.49 -34.32
CA ARG A 228 6.98 -9.39 -35.48
C ARG A 228 7.70 -10.72 -35.23
N ASP A 229 8.89 -10.67 -34.62
CA ASP A 229 9.74 -11.83 -34.39
C ASP A 229 9.46 -12.55 -33.06
N GLY A 230 8.46 -12.08 -32.29
CA GLY A 230 7.96 -12.71 -31.07
C GLY A 230 8.66 -12.30 -29.77
N TYR A 231 9.40 -11.19 -29.78
CA TYR A 231 10.16 -10.70 -28.64
C TYR A 231 9.50 -9.51 -27.94
N LYS A 232 9.94 -9.23 -26.70
CA LYS A 232 9.67 -7.96 -26.01
C LYS A 232 10.88 -7.04 -26.11
N TYR A 233 10.61 -5.75 -26.20
CA TYR A 233 11.60 -4.72 -26.52
C TYR A 233 11.60 -3.60 -25.48
N ALA A 234 12.79 -3.13 -25.10
CA ALA A 234 13.00 -2.02 -24.19
C ALA A 234 13.93 -0.97 -24.83
N ALA A 235 13.52 0.30 -24.82
CA ALA A 235 14.31 1.45 -25.32
C ALA A 235 14.15 2.66 -24.39
N PHE A 236 15.11 3.55 -24.17
CA PHE A 236 16.34 3.80 -24.92
C PHE A 236 17.61 3.63 -24.07
N ALA A 237 17.49 3.26 -22.79
CA ALA A 237 18.60 3.07 -21.84
C ALA A 237 19.57 4.27 -21.84
N TRP A 238 19.04 5.45 -21.49
CA TRP A 238 19.75 6.73 -21.63
C TRP A 238 20.62 7.05 -20.40
N SER A 239 21.93 7.18 -20.57
CA SER A 239 22.89 7.34 -19.45
C SER A 239 23.03 8.71 -18.83
N SER A 240 22.47 9.77 -19.43
CA SER A 240 22.63 11.14 -18.94
C SER A 240 21.33 11.77 -18.40
N GLY A 241 20.28 10.98 -18.21
CA GLY A 241 19.01 11.50 -17.72
C GLY A 241 18.25 12.35 -18.73
N GLU A 242 18.63 12.36 -19.99
CA GLU A 242 17.77 12.88 -21.04
C GLU A 242 16.75 11.81 -21.50
N PRO A 243 15.62 12.22 -22.07
CA PRO A 243 15.26 13.59 -22.35
C PRO A 243 14.57 14.29 -21.17
N GLU A 244 14.85 15.59 -21.05
CA GLU A 244 14.02 16.52 -20.29
C GLU A 244 12.55 16.50 -20.77
N GLN A 245 11.65 17.02 -19.94
CA GLN A 245 10.19 17.05 -20.21
C GLN A 245 9.84 17.54 -21.63
N GLU A 246 10.64 18.45 -22.18
CA GLU A 246 10.42 19.07 -23.49
C GLU A 246 10.66 18.14 -24.71
N TYR A 247 11.45 17.07 -24.60
CA TYR A 247 11.66 16.19 -25.75
C TYR A 247 10.62 15.06 -25.86
N TRP A 248 10.01 14.66 -24.74
CA TRP A 248 8.93 13.68 -24.74
C TRP A 248 7.69 14.17 -25.50
N GLY A 249 7.47 15.49 -25.53
CA GLY A 249 6.36 16.12 -26.27
C GLY A 249 6.64 16.39 -27.75
N LYS A 250 7.78 15.95 -28.32
CA LYS A 250 8.07 16.16 -29.75
C LYS A 250 7.21 15.23 -30.63
N PRO A 251 6.91 15.60 -31.90
CA PRO A 251 5.92 14.87 -32.71
C PRO A 251 6.21 13.37 -32.89
N ARG A 252 7.39 12.97 -33.38
CA ARG A 252 7.70 11.56 -33.59
C ARG A 252 7.93 10.83 -32.27
N MET A 253 8.48 11.51 -31.26
CA MET A 253 8.57 10.92 -29.91
C MET A 253 7.17 10.63 -29.33
N SER A 254 6.22 11.54 -29.50
CA SER A 254 4.82 11.34 -29.11
C SER A 254 4.17 10.18 -29.86
N GLU A 255 4.49 10.00 -31.15
CA GLU A 255 4.06 8.82 -31.91
C GLU A 255 4.65 7.52 -31.35
N PHE A 256 5.91 7.52 -30.94
CA PHE A 256 6.52 6.36 -30.28
C PHE A 256 5.89 6.10 -28.92
N LEU A 257 5.64 7.13 -28.09
CA LEU A 257 4.94 6.99 -26.82
C LEU A 257 3.53 6.41 -27.01
N GLN A 258 2.81 6.85 -28.03
CA GLN A 258 1.53 6.28 -28.39
C GLN A 258 1.65 4.80 -28.77
N PHE A 259 2.65 4.43 -29.58
CA PHE A 259 2.91 3.05 -29.95
C PHE A 259 3.25 2.19 -28.72
N ALA A 260 4.10 2.68 -27.81
CA ALA A 260 4.47 1.98 -26.58
C ALA A 260 3.26 1.82 -25.64
N ALA A 261 2.45 2.86 -25.46
CA ALA A 261 1.23 2.82 -24.66
C ALA A 261 0.22 1.77 -25.17
N GLN A 262 0.12 1.60 -26.48
CA GLN A 262 -0.75 0.60 -27.12
C GLN A 262 -0.18 -0.83 -27.05
N ASN A 263 1.14 -0.99 -26.85
CA ASN A 263 1.85 -2.28 -26.86
C ASN A 263 2.58 -2.55 -25.52
N ARG A 264 2.03 -2.08 -24.40
CA ARG A 264 2.59 -2.12 -23.04
C ARG A 264 3.04 -3.50 -22.53
N ASP A 265 2.50 -4.59 -23.06
CA ASP A 265 2.94 -5.96 -22.72
C ASP A 265 4.20 -6.40 -23.47
N LYS A 266 4.59 -5.67 -24.53
CA LYS A 266 5.68 -6.01 -25.45
C LYS A 266 6.72 -4.90 -25.63
N VAL A 267 6.38 -3.66 -25.28
CA VAL A 267 7.25 -2.48 -25.42
C VAL A 267 7.32 -1.77 -24.08
N ALA A 268 8.54 -1.54 -23.60
CA ALA A 268 8.82 -0.78 -22.38
C ALA A 268 9.81 0.35 -22.66
N LEU A 269 9.72 1.41 -21.86
CA LEU A 269 10.70 2.49 -21.85
C LEU A 269 11.77 2.21 -20.78
N ALA A 270 13.01 2.06 -21.22
CA ALA A 270 14.20 1.87 -20.42
C ALA A 270 14.84 3.22 -20.05
N LEU A 271 15.08 3.45 -18.77
CA LEU A 271 15.66 4.67 -18.20
C LEU A 271 16.87 4.36 -17.31
N HIS A 272 17.90 5.20 -17.35
CA HIS A 272 18.97 5.18 -16.33
C HIS A 272 18.79 6.35 -15.37
N GLU A 273 18.81 6.04 -14.09
CA GLU A 273 18.70 6.99 -12.98
C GLU A 273 20.02 6.93 -12.18
N TYR A 274 21.06 7.57 -12.75
CA TYR A 274 22.40 7.70 -12.16
C TYR A 274 22.56 8.91 -11.24
N ASN A 275 23.55 8.88 -10.34
CA ASN A 275 24.11 10.07 -9.71
C ASN A 275 25.62 10.16 -10.00
N TYR A 276 26.06 11.25 -10.64
CA TYR A 276 27.48 11.53 -10.84
C TYR A 276 28.04 12.28 -9.62
N SER A 277 28.93 11.62 -8.86
CA SER A 277 29.96 12.18 -7.95
C SER A 277 29.71 12.44 -6.43
N GLU A 278 28.57 12.12 -5.80
CA GLU A 278 28.40 12.37 -4.35
C GLU A 278 28.02 11.12 -3.51
N PRO A 279 28.43 11.02 -2.23
CA PRO A 279 28.31 9.82 -1.38
C PRO A 279 26.88 9.36 -1.08
N THR A 280 25.88 10.22 -1.22
CA THR A 280 24.48 9.88 -0.96
C THR A 280 23.62 10.15 -2.19
N LEU A 281 22.76 9.18 -2.56
CA LEU A 281 21.75 9.35 -3.62
C LEU A 281 20.73 10.46 -3.26
N LYS A 282 20.70 10.85 -1.99
CA LYS A 282 19.67 11.68 -1.35
C LYS A 282 20.01 13.16 -1.23
N ASP A 283 21.28 13.53 -1.05
CA ASP A 283 21.63 14.91 -0.67
C ASP A 283 21.74 15.89 -1.84
N THR A 284 22.13 15.47 -3.05
CA THR A 284 22.52 16.47 -4.07
C THR A 284 21.65 16.56 -5.32
N TYR A 285 20.96 15.53 -5.82
CA TYR A 285 20.06 15.70 -6.97
C TYR A 285 18.88 14.70 -7.01
N ASN A 286 17.82 15.03 -6.28
CA ASN A 286 16.43 14.57 -6.49
C ASN A 286 15.86 14.98 -7.87
N SER A 287 16.71 15.15 -8.89
CA SER A 287 16.30 15.42 -10.26
C SER A 287 16.28 14.16 -11.09
N LEU A 288 17.08 13.12 -10.79
CA LEU A 288 17.27 11.94 -11.66
C LEU A 288 16.38 10.74 -11.31
N VAL A 289 16.00 10.56 -10.04
CA VAL A 289 15.12 9.47 -9.62
C VAL A 289 13.65 9.85 -9.75
N GLY A 290 12.82 8.99 -10.37
CA GLY A 290 11.40 9.28 -10.61
C GLY A 290 11.10 10.00 -11.94
N ARG A 291 12.07 10.08 -12.86
CA ARG A 291 11.92 10.85 -14.12
C ARG A 291 10.88 10.28 -15.06
N PHE A 292 10.49 9.02 -14.90
CA PHE A 292 9.40 8.42 -15.67
C PHE A 292 8.08 9.20 -15.51
N GLU A 293 7.90 10.00 -14.45
CA GLU A 293 6.73 10.88 -14.29
C GLU A 293 6.61 11.91 -15.43
N TYR A 294 7.72 12.33 -16.05
CA TYR A 294 7.65 13.18 -17.24
C TYR A 294 6.98 12.48 -18.42
N ILE A 295 7.28 11.19 -18.61
CA ILE A 295 6.63 10.36 -19.63
C ILE A 295 5.14 10.24 -19.32
N PHE A 296 4.79 9.95 -18.07
CA PHE A 296 3.40 9.83 -17.64
C PHE A 296 2.63 11.14 -17.84
N ASN A 297 3.19 12.28 -17.44
CA ASN A 297 2.58 13.58 -17.65
C ASN A 297 2.31 13.85 -19.13
N GLN A 298 3.23 13.47 -20.03
CA GLN A 298 3.01 13.63 -21.46
C GLN A 298 1.91 12.68 -21.96
N THR A 299 1.93 11.40 -21.62
CA THR A 299 0.87 10.48 -22.05
C THR A 299 -0.50 10.81 -21.47
N ASP A 300 -0.54 11.28 -20.22
CA ASP A 300 -1.76 11.75 -19.55
C ASP A 300 -2.33 12.98 -20.27
N SER A 301 -1.46 13.93 -20.68
CA SER A 301 -1.86 15.10 -21.47
C SER A 301 -2.44 14.74 -22.85
N MET A 302 -2.02 13.60 -23.40
CA MET A 302 -2.51 13.05 -24.66
C MET A 302 -3.75 12.16 -24.48
N GLY A 303 -4.19 11.91 -23.24
CA GLY A 303 -5.31 11.00 -22.94
C GLY A 303 -4.99 9.52 -23.26
N LEU A 304 -3.71 9.14 -23.21
CA LEU A 304 -3.24 7.78 -23.48
C LEU A 304 -3.02 6.99 -22.18
N PRO A 305 -3.11 5.65 -22.21
CA PRO A 305 -2.63 4.83 -21.11
C PRO A 305 -1.12 5.07 -20.87
N ARG A 306 -0.70 5.06 -19.61
CA ARG A 306 0.72 5.15 -19.26
C ARG A 306 1.50 3.93 -19.79
N PRO A 307 2.68 4.12 -20.40
CA PRO A 307 3.48 3.04 -20.97
C PRO A 307 4.26 2.30 -19.87
N THR A 308 4.71 1.09 -20.18
CA THR A 308 5.55 0.28 -19.28
C THR A 308 6.95 0.88 -19.13
N ILE A 309 7.50 0.90 -17.92
CA ILE A 309 8.81 1.48 -17.56
C ILE A 309 9.75 0.41 -17.01
N LEU A 310 11.03 0.49 -17.37
CA LEU A 310 12.14 -0.26 -16.80
C LEU A 310 13.23 0.74 -16.41
N ILE A 311 13.61 0.80 -15.14
CA ILE A 311 14.77 1.60 -14.72
C ILE A 311 16.00 0.73 -14.88
N THR A 312 16.50 0.61 -16.11
CA THR A 312 17.52 -0.36 -16.51
C THR A 312 18.85 -0.19 -15.78
N GLU A 313 19.14 0.99 -15.22
CA GLU A 313 20.31 1.26 -14.37
C GLU A 313 19.92 2.30 -13.31
N PHE A 314 20.18 2.00 -12.03
CA PHE A 314 19.85 2.84 -10.87
C PHE A 314 21.06 2.85 -9.93
N GLY A 315 21.52 4.01 -9.49
CA GLY A 315 22.62 4.08 -8.51
C GLY A 315 23.72 5.08 -8.88
N TRP A 316 24.96 4.72 -8.60
CA TRP A 316 26.10 5.63 -8.67
C TRP A 316 26.83 5.52 -10.02
N SER A 317 27.39 6.63 -10.49
CA SER A 317 28.22 6.66 -11.70
C SER A 317 29.63 6.08 -11.52
N GLY A 318 29.94 5.52 -10.34
CA GLY A 318 31.25 5.01 -9.95
C GLY A 318 31.12 3.94 -8.87
N THR A 319 32.18 3.16 -8.63
CA THR A 319 32.16 2.02 -7.71
C THR A 319 31.99 2.49 -6.26
N PRO A 320 30.81 2.35 -5.64
CA PRO A 320 30.57 2.85 -4.29
C PRO A 320 31.26 1.94 -3.27
N SER A 321 31.57 2.47 -2.08
CA SER A 321 31.96 1.64 -0.96
C SER A 321 30.77 0.81 -0.45
N ALA A 322 31.06 -0.33 0.20
CA ALA A 322 30.01 -1.18 0.76
C ALA A 322 29.12 -0.44 1.78
N ASP A 323 29.67 0.53 2.50
CA ASP A 323 28.95 1.35 3.48
C ASP A 323 28.00 2.36 2.83
N GLU A 324 28.33 2.88 1.63
CA GLU A 324 27.47 3.78 0.86
C GLU A 324 26.25 3.06 0.25
N ILE A 325 26.43 1.80 -0.19
CA ILE A 325 25.32 0.95 -0.68
C ILE A 325 24.43 0.49 0.47
N MET A 326 25.04 0.19 1.62
CA MET A 326 24.35 -0.25 2.83
C MET A 326 23.73 0.90 3.61
N GLN A 327 23.81 2.15 3.11
CA GLN A 327 23.09 3.23 3.75
C GLN A 327 21.59 2.88 3.80
N PRO A 328 20.99 2.84 5.01
CA PRO A 328 19.63 2.41 5.28
C PRO A 328 18.53 3.02 4.39
N ASP A 329 18.77 4.14 3.73
CA ASP A 329 17.67 5.01 3.30
C ASP A 329 17.46 5.10 1.78
N ASN A 330 18.45 4.78 0.95
CA ASN A 330 18.37 5.07 -0.49
C ASN A 330 17.55 4.02 -1.27
N VAL A 331 17.72 2.75 -0.92
CA VAL A 331 17.06 1.65 -1.64
C VAL A 331 15.64 1.40 -1.17
N PRO A 332 15.31 1.33 0.14
CA PRO A 332 13.91 1.20 0.55
C PRO A 332 13.06 2.35 0.02
N TRP A 333 13.59 3.58 0.04
CA TRP A 333 12.93 4.74 -0.55
C TRP A 333 12.68 4.58 -2.06
N ALA A 334 13.70 4.18 -2.85
CA ALA A 334 13.51 3.98 -4.30
C ALA A 334 12.58 2.80 -4.60
N ALA A 335 12.69 1.71 -3.83
CA ALA A 335 11.79 0.57 -3.90
C ALA A 335 10.34 1.00 -3.64
N GLU A 336 10.12 1.85 -2.63
CA GLU A 336 8.82 2.44 -2.30
C GLU A 336 8.31 3.38 -3.39
N LEU A 337 9.16 4.26 -3.91
CA LEU A 337 8.80 5.15 -5.00
C LEU A 337 8.34 4.35 -6.22
N TYR A 338 9.15 3.41 -6.70
CA TYR A 338 8.81 2.61 -7.87
C TYR A 338 7.66 1.64 -7.62
N ALA A 339 7.50 1.13 -6.39
CA ALA A 339 6.38 0.26 -6.02
C ALA A 339 5.03 0.93 -6.28
N GLN A 340 4.92 2.24 -6.11
CA GLN A 340 3.68 2.99 -6.32
C GLN A 340 3.21 3.02 -7.77
N TYR A 341 4.10 2.79 -8.73
CA TYR A 341 3.82 2.87 -10.16
C TYR A 341 3.76 1.48 -10.78
N PRO A 342 2.58 0.85 -10.94
CA PRO A 342 2.45 -0.49 -11.53
C PRO A 342 3.04 -0.60 -12.95
N GLU A 343 3.17 0.53 -13.64
CA GLU A 343 3.85 0.65 -14.92
C GLU A 343 5.36 0.40 -14.85
N VAL A 344 6.01 0.67 -13.70
CA VAL A 344 7.43 0.36 -13.46
C VAL A 344 7.57 -1.12 -13.14
N LEU A 345 8.18 -1.88 -14.04
CA LEU A 345 8.37 -3.33 -13.89
C LEU A 345 9.59 -3.69 -13.05
N GLY A 346 10.63 -2.85 -13.03
CA GLY A 346 11.85 -3.10 -12.30
C GLY A 346 12.85 -1.96 -12.40
N ALA A 347 13.74 -1.89 -11.42
CA ALA A 347 14.86 -0.99 -11.32
C ALA A 347 16.13 -1.75 -10.91
N TYR A 348 17.21 -1.61 -11.68
CA TYR A 348 18.40 -2.45 -11.51
C TYR A 348 19.56 -1.64 -10.96
N LEU A 349 20.04 -2.02 -9.77
CA LEU A 349 21.17 -1.37 -9.12
C LEU A 349 22.45 -1.57 -9.96
N TRP A 350 23.06 -0.47 -10.38
CA TRP A 350 24.28 -0.44 -11.19
C TRP A 350 25.54 -0.69 -10.34
N ASP A 351 26.54 -1.34 -10.96
CA ASP A 351 27.90 -1.64 -10.44
C ASP A 351 27.97 -2.20 -9.00
N VAL A 352 27.50 -3.45 -8.82
CA VAL A 352 27.58 -4.17 -7.54
C VAL A 352 28.92 -4.89 -7.31
N GLY A 353 29.92 -4.76 -8.19
CA GLY A 353 31.29 -5.28 -8.00
C GLY A 353 31.45 -6.67 -7.32
N ASP A 354 32.52 -6.82 -6.51
CA ASP A 354 32.90 -8.02 -5.73
C ASP A 354 32.02 -8.25 -4.46
N MET A 355 30.78 -7.75 -4.45
CA MET A 355 30.00 -7.57 -3.23
C MET A 355 29.09 -8.74 -2.82
N GLY A 356 29.46 -9.99 -3.14
CA GLY A 356 28.66 -11.18 -2.80
C GLY A 356 28.12 -11.25 -1.36
N PRO A 357 28.89 -10.90 -0.30
CA PRO A 357 28.40 -10.85 1.08
C PRO A 357 27.44 -9.69 1.37
N HIS A 358 27.61 -8.56 0.69
CA HIS A 358 26.81 -7.36 0.89
C HIS A 358 25.44 -7.45 0.19
N ILE A 359 25.32 -8.18 -0.92
CA ILE A 359 24.00 -8.48 -1.52
C ILE A 359 23.06 -9.15 -0.51
N SER A 360 23.59 -10.04 0.34
CA SER A 360 22.81 -10.71 1.39
C SER A 360 22.35 -9.75 2.48
N ALA A 361 23.24 -8.91 3.00
CA ALA A 361 22.89 -7.94 4.04
C ALA A 361 21.97 -6.82 3.49
N PHE A 362 22.16 -6.41 2.24
CA PHE A 362 21.30 -5.46 1.54
C PHE A 362 19.88 -5.98 1.40
N THR A 363 19.73 -7.21 0.90
CA THR A 363 18.40 -7.79 0.72
C THR A 363 17.76 -8.13 2.06
N THR A 364 18.56 -8.48 3.08
CA THR A 364 18.10 -8.60 4.47
C THR A 364 17.48 -7.29 4.94
N TYR A 365 18.23 -6.20 4.77
CA TYR A 365 17.81 -4.87 5.19
C TYR A 365 16.58 -4.38 4.41
N ALA A 366 16.56 -4.54 3.08
CA ALA A 366 15.41 -4.17 2.25
C ALA A 366 14.15 -4.99 2.62
N LEU A 367 14.28 -6.31 2.83
CA LEU A 367 13.16 -7.16 3.23
C LEU A 367 12.68 -6.86 4.66
N GLN A 368 13.58 -6.52 5.59
CA GLN A 368 13.24 -6.14 6.97
C GLN A 368 12.58 -4.77 7.09
N ASN A 369 12.94 -3.81 6.24
CA ASN A 369 12.33 -2.47 6.30
C ASN A 369 11.07 -2.35 5.44
N TYR A 370 10.87 -3.26 4.48
CA TYR A 370 9.63 -3.33 3.70
C TYR A 370 8.38 -3.57 4.60
N TYR A 371 8.56 -4.13 5.81
CA TYR A 371 7.49 -4.29 6.79
C TYR A 371 6.95 -2.97 7.37
N GLU A 372 7.69 -1.86 7.29
CA GLU A 372 7.22 -0.58 7.81
C GLU A 372 6.18 0.08 6.87
N ILE A 373 6.15 -0.27 5.58
CA ILE A 373 5.45 0.50 4.54
C ILE A 373 3.92 0.26 4.58
N PRO A 374 3.08 1.25 4.91
CA PRO A 374 1.63 1.17 4.80
C PRO A 374 1.16 1.29 3.35
N LEU A 375 -0.03 0.75 3.07
CA LEU A 375 -0.68 0.94 1.77
C LEU A 375 -0.97 2.44 1.53
N PRO A 376 -0.62 2.97 0.34
CA PRO A 376 -0.84 4.37 0.00
C PRO A 376 -2.33 4.71 -0.10
N LEU A 377 -2.68 5.93 0.32
CA LEU A 377 -4.04 6.47 0.22
C LEU A 377 -4.34 6.92 -1.22
N SER A 378 -5.57 6.70 -1.72
CA SER A 378 -5.99 7.01 -3.10
C SER A 378 -6.54 8.40 -3.27
N SER A 379 -7.24 8.83 -2.23
CA SER A 379 -8.11 9.98 -2.32
C SER A 379 -8.51 10.36 -0.91
N CYS A 380 -8.42 11.65 -0.61
CA CYS A 380 -9.06 12.24 0.54
C CYS A 380 -10.32 12.96 0.06
N SER A 381 -11.33 12.94 0.90
CA SER A 381 -12.57 13.68 0.69
C SER A 381 -12.93 14.39 1.97
N TYR A 382 -13.50 15.59 1.84
CA TYR A 382 -14.09 16.28 2.96
C TYR A 382 -15.25 15.46 3.55
N ASP A 383 -15.29 15.38 4.88
CA ASP A 383 -16.41 14.79 5.63
C ASP A 383 -17.27 15.90 6.25
N LEU A 384 -16.68 16.63 7.20
CA LEU A 384 -17.35 17.66 7.98
C LEU A 384 -16.37 18.70 8.51
N SER A 385 -16.88 19.81 9.01
CA SER A 385 -16.10 20.84 9.69
C SER A 385 -16.91 21.51 10.78
N TRP A 386 -16.23 21.97 11.83
CA TRP A 386 -16.85 22.74 12.90
C TRP A 386 -15.87 23.82 13.39
N GLY A 387 -16.43 24.86 14.00
CA GLY A 387 -15.65 26.02 14.44
C GLY A 387 -16.13 27.31 13.80
N SER A 388 -15.87 28.42 14.50
CA SER A 388 -16.00 29.78 13.99
C SER A 388 -15.10 30.71 14.79
N PHE A 389 -14.85 31.92 14.30
CA PHE A 389 -14.07 32.90 15.06
C PHE A 389 -14.79 33.30 16.37
N GLY A 390 -14.09 33.23 17.51
CA GLY A 390 -14.61 33.66 18.81
C GLY A 390 -13.97 32.94 19.99
N SER A 391 -14.43 33.26 21.21
CA SER A 391 -13.87 32.73 22.47
C SER A 391 -14.78 31.74 23.21
N GLY A 392 -16.00 31.51 22.68
CA GLY A 392 -16.97 30.56 23.23
C GLY A 392 -16.67 29.09 22.87
N ASN A 393 -17.55 28.20 23.31
CA ASN A 393 -17.45 26.77 23.01
C ASN A 393 -17.65 26.55 21.50
N SER A 394 -16.81 25.69 20.89
CA SER A 394 -16.75 25.51 19.44
C SER A 394 -16.35 26.78 18.66
N GLN A 395 -15.69 27.74 19.32
CA GLN A 395 -15.10 28.90 18.66
C GLN A 395 -13.60 28.96 18.93
N PHE A 396 -12.87 29.54 17.97
CA PHE A 396 -11.42 29.64 17.99
C PHE A 396 -10.99 31.06 17.63
N THR A 397 -10.04 31.62 18.40
CA THR A 397 -9.34 32.87 18.08
C THR A 397 -8.00 32.62 17.42
N HIS A 398 -7.36 31.48 17.71
CA HIS A 398 -6.12 31.02 17.08
C HIS A 398 -5.92 29.53 17.36
N LEU A 399 -6.67 28.68 16.64
CA LEU A 399 -6.52 27.22 16.70
C LEU A 399 -5.10 26.84 16.27
N ILE A 400 -4.28 26.34 17.18
CA ILE A 400 -2.87 26.05 16.90
C ILE A 400 -2.57 24.56 16.85
N ASP A 401 -3.38 23.73 17.51
CA ASP A 401 -3.16 22.29 17.49
C ASP A 401 -4.40 21.43 17.67
N VAL A 402 -4.29 20.18 17.18
CA VAL A 402 -5.32 19.14 17.23
C VAL A 402 -4.69 17.80 17.61
N ALA A 403 -5.31 17.03 18.51
CA ALA A 403 -4.94 15.64 18.83
C ALA A 403 -6.18 14.77 19.03
N LEU A 404 -6.01 13.44 18.99
CA LEU A 404 -7.10 12.46 19.17
C LEU A 404 -6.86 11.56 20.38
N ASP A 405 -7.92 11.21 21.10
CA ASP A 405 -7.88 10.11 22.08
C ASP A 405 -8.20 8.75 21.42
N SER A 406 -8.03 7.66 22.18
CA SER A 406 -8.26 6.29 21.72
C SER A 406 -9.73 6.02 21.30
N HIS A 407 -10.66 6.88 21.71
CA HIS A 407 -12.07 6.83 21.35
C HIS A 407 -12.40 7.70 20.12
N GLY A 408 -11.39 8.35 19.53
CA GLY A 408 -11.53 9.25 18.38
C GLY A 408 -12.12 10.61 18.72
N ASN A 409 -12.16 11.00 20.01
CA ASN A 409 -12.52 12.37 20.38
C ASN A 409 -11.39 13.32 20.00
N VAL A 410 -11.78 14.52 19.57
CA VAL A 410 -10.87 15.52 19.03
C VAL A 410 -10.59 16.58 20.08
N TYR A 411 -9.31 16.81 20.37
CA TYR A 411 -8.85 17.81 21.31
C TYR A 411 -8.21 18.94 20.52
N THR A 412 -8.51 20.18 20.89
CA THR A 412 -7.94 21.36 20.23
C THR A 412 -7.32 22.29 21.25
N VAL A 413 -6.21 22.93 20.90
CA VAL A 413 -5.60 24.02 21.68
C VAL A 413 -5.74 25.33 20.94
N ASP A 414 -6.13 26.38 21.67
CA ASP A 414 -6.15 27.75 21.15
C ASP A 414 -5.09 28.61 21.83
N LEU A 415 -4.20 29.20 21.03
CA LEU A 415 -3.07 29.99 21.49
C LEU A 415 -3.49 31.32 22.14
N LYS A 416 -4.52 31.98 21.59
CA LYS A 416 -4.96 33.33 22.00
C LYS A 416 -6.13 33.32 22.97
N ASN A 417 -6.86 32.21 23.04
CA ASN A 417 -7.87 31.91 24.06
C ASN A 417 -7.43 30.65 24.81
N PRO A 418 -6.50 30.76 25.79
CA PRO A 418 -5.72 29.63 26.34
C PRO A 418 -6.58 28.54 26.99
N LYS A 419 -7.13 27.67 26.16
CA LYS A 419 -8.09 26.62 26.51
C LYS A 419 -7.85 25.40 25.65
N VAL A 420 -8.05 24.25 26.27
CA VAL A 420 -8.26 22.99 25.57
C VAL A 420 -9.77 22.80 25.40
N GLN A 421 -10.21 22.44 24.21
CA GLN A 421 -11.59 22.02 23.95
C GLN A 421 -11.58 20.57 23.44
N LYS A 422 -12.48 19.74 23.99
CA LYS A 422 -12.71 18.35 23.59
C LYS A 422 -14.02 18.26 22.83
N PHE A 423 -14.01 17.55 21.71
CA PHE A 423 -15.14 17.30 20.83
C PHE A 423 -15.29 15.80 20.56
N SER A 424 -16.49 15.35 20.21
CA SER A 424 -16.65 14.01 19.64
C SER A 424 -16.00 13.90 18.27
N SER A 425 -15.84 12.69 17.74
CA SER A 425 -15.34 12.43 16.38
C SER A 425 -16.16 13.14 15.27
N ASN A 426 -17.38 13.56 15.57
CA ASN A 426 -18.29 14.30 14.69
C ASN A 426 -18.32 15.82 14.96
N GLY A 427 -17.37 16.35 15.74
CA GLY A 427 -17.24 17.78 16.02
C GLY A 427 -18.24 18.34 17.03
N THR A 428 -18.96 17.48 17.78
CA THR A 428 -19.86 17.96 18.84
C THR A 428 -19.04 18.33 20.07
N PHE A 429 -19.18 19.56 20.57
CA PHE A 429 -18.49 20.00 21.79
C PHE A 429 -18.87 19.13 22.99
N ILE A 430 -17.86 18.61 23.69
CA ILE A 430 -18.01 17.82 24.90
C ILE A 430 -17.71 18.70 26.11
N LYS A 431 -16.50 19.27 26.17
CA LYS A 431 -16.07 20.12 27.30
C LYS A 431 -14.85 20.97 26.96
N SER A 432 -14.51 21.90 27.86
CA SER A 432 -13.29 22.70 27.79
C SER A 432 -12.71 22.95 29.18
N TRP A 433 -11.40 23.14 29.26
CA TRP A 433 -10.69 23.59 30.46
C TRP A 433 -9.51 24.49 30.07
N GLY A 434 -8.96 25.20 31.05
CA GLY A 434 -7.93 26.21 30.80
C GLY A 434 -8.42 27.63 31.01
N SER A 435 -7.50 28.48 31.45
CA SER A 435 -7.63 29.93 31.46
C SER A 435 -6.24 30.55 31.41
N THR A 436 -6.14 31.84 31.10
CA THR A 436 -4.87 32.56 31.20
C THR A 436 -4.33 32.53 32.64
N GLY A 437 -3.04 32.24 32.80
CA GLY A 437 -2.35 32.28 34.09
C GLY A 437 -1.18 31.31 34.19
N SER A 438 -0.64 31.17 35.40
CA SER A 438 0.52 30.32 35.72
C SER A 438 0.22 29.21 36.75
N GLY A 439 -1.00 29.20 37.29
CA GLY A 439 -1.47 28.14 38.20
C GLY A 439 -1.69 26.80 37.51
N ASN A 440 -2.03 25.77 38.29
CA ASN A 440 -2.38 24.45 37.74
C ASN A 440 -3.65 24.53 36.91
N GLY A 441 -3.61 23.99 35.69
CA GLY A 441 -4.73 24.08 34.74
C GLY A 441 -4.90 25.47 34.11
N GLN A 442 -3.98 26.41 34.34
CA GLN A 442 -3.91 27.69 33.64
C GLN A 442 -2.75 27.68 32.65
N PHE A 443 -2.84 28.47 31.58
CA PHE A 443 -1.87 28.49 30.49
C PHE A 443 -1.39 29.91 30.16
N ALA A 444 -0.14 30.01 29.72
CA ALA A 444 0.47 31.19 29.13
C ALA A 444 0.99 30.80 27.73
N SER A 445 0.16 31.03 26.71
CA SER A 445 0.44 30.71 25.30
C SER A 445 0.59 29.21 25.00
N PRO A 446 -0.44 28.37 25.26
CA PRO A 446 -0.38 26.94 24.96
C PRO A 446 -0.28 26.72 23.45
N SER A 447 0.60 25.81 23.01
CA SER A 447 0.97 25.68 21.59
C SER A 447 0.88 24.27 21.01
N GLY A 448 1.07 23.24 21.83
CA GLY A 448 1.16 21.85 21.41
C GLY A 448 0.36 20.91 22.29
N ILE A 449 -0.19 19.83 21.71
CA ILE A 449 -0.97 18.84 22.43
C ILE A 449 -0.67 17.42 21.96
N GLY A 450 -0.35 16.54 22.91
CA GLY A 450 -0.15 15.11 22.70
C GLY A 450 -1.07 14.29 23.61
N ILE A 451 -1.47 13.11 23.16
CA ILE A 451 -2.31 12.19 23.94
C ILE A 451 -1.66 10.82 23.95
N ASP A 452 -1.52 10.22 25.12
CA ASP A 452 -0.94 8.88 25.25
C ASP A 452 -2.00 7.78 25.07
N LYS A 453 -1.54 6.51 25.01
CA LYS A 453 -2.42 5.33 24.90
C LYS A 453 -3.40 5.14 26.07
N SER A 454 -3.23 5.87 27.17
CA SER A 454 -4.10 5.85 28.34
C SER A 454 -5.07 7.04 28.35
N ASP A 455 -5.16 7.77 27.24
CA ASP A 455 -5.95 8.99 27.06
C ASP A 455 -5.54 10.15 28.00
N MET A 456 -4.30 10.15 28.49
CA MET A 456 -3.73 11.28 29.23
C MET A 456 -3.33 12.39 28.26
N VAL A 457 -3.68 13.63 28.61
CA VAL A 457 -3.52 14.80 27.73
C VAL A 457 -2.32 15.63 28.19
N PHE A 458 -1.35 15.81 27.30
CA PHE A 458 -0.13 16.57 27.51
C PHE A 458 -0.24 17.89 26.75
N VAL A 459 -0.11 19.02 27.43
CA VAL A 459 -0.22 20.35 26.80
C VAL A 459 1.06 21.13 27.03
N ALA A 460 1.70 21.53 25.93
CA ALA A 460 2.85 22.41 25.94
C ALA A 460 2.42 23.85 26.27
N ASP A 461 3.05 24.43 27.29
CA ASP A 461 2.73 25.75 27.83
C ASP A 461 3.99 26.64 27.82
N PRO A 462 4.47 27.06 26.62
CA PRO A 462 5.76 27.71 26.48
C PRO A 462 5.93 29.00 27.27
N GLY A 463 4.89 29.81 27.45
CA GLY A 463 4.97 31.03 28.26
C GLY A 463 5.18 30.76 29.75
N ASN A 464 4.92 29.53 30.22
CA ASN A 464 5.25 29.09 31.57
C ASN A 464 6.45 28.12 31.64
N GLY A 465 7.05 27.74 30.50
CA GLY A 465 8.21 26.84 30.42
C GLY A 465 7.94 25.42 30.93
N ARG A 466 6.76 24.85 30.63
CA ARG A 466 6.33 23.55 31.18
C ARG A 466 5.47 22.74 30.21
N ILE A 467 5.33 21.45 30.51
CA ILE A 467 4.25 20.60 30.00
C ILE A 467 3.29 20.34 31.17
N GLN A 468 1.99 20.50 30.95
CA GLN A 468 0.96 20.11 31.90
C GLN A 468 0.25 18.85 31.45
N ILE A 469 -0.05 17.96 32.39
CA ILE A 469 -0.69 16.66 32.15
C ILE A 469 -2.07 16.65 32.79
N PHE A 470 -3.08 16.24 32.02
CA PHE A 470 -4.47 16.12 32.43
C PHE A 470 -4.98 14.70 32.15
N ASP A 471 -6.02 14.27 32.86
CA ASP A 471 -6.78 13.08 32.44
C ASP A 471 -7.77 13.42 31.31
N SER A 472 -8.44 12.39 30.77
CA SER A 472 -9.44 12.53 29.69
C SER A 472 -10.63 13.43 30.04
N GLU A 473 -10.81 13.71 31.33
CA GLU A 473 -11.84 14.54 31.91
C GLU A 473 -11.33 15.98 32.12
N GLY A 474 -10.10 16.31 31.73
CA GLY A 474 -9.53 17.63 31.85
C GLY A 474 -9.15 18.03 33.28
N ASN A 475 -9.07 17.08 34.21
CA ASN A 475 -8.57 17.35 35.54
C ASN A 475 -7.04 17.37 35.49
N TYR A 476 -6.45 18.42 36.07
CA TYR A 476 -5.00 18.53 36.21
C TYR A 476 -4.45 17.36 37.04
N LYS A 477 -3.40 16.70 36.54
CA LYS A 477 -2.73 15.59 37.24
C LYS A 477 -1.36 16.01 37.73
N THR A 478 -0.51 16.51 36.84
CA THR A 478 0.86 16.93 37.17
C THR A 478 1.45 17.84 36.10
N GLN A 479 2.69 18.28 36.29
CA GLN A 479 3.47 19.05 35.33
C GLN A 479 4.97 18.75 35.47
N PHE A 480 5.72 18.99 34.40
CA PHE A 480 7.18 18.96 34.44
C PHE A 480 7.77 20.09 33.57
N GLY A 481 9.08 20.31 33.68
CA GLY A 481 9.82 21.28 32.87
C GLY A 481 10.44 22.43 33.65
N LYS A 482 9.80 22.96 34.70
CA LYS A 482 10.33 24.15 35.40
C LYS A 482 11.33 23.84 36.53
N ASN A 483 11.18 22.70 37.19
CA ASN A 483 11.89 22.35 38.45
C ASN A 483 12.72 21.06 38.32
N ILE A 484 13.33 20.84 37.16
CA ILE A 484 14.12 19.64 36.84
C ILE A 484 15.55 20.01 36.47
N ALA A 485 16.49 19.05 36.59
CA ALA A 485 17.85 19.22 36.08
C ALA A 485 17.78 19.40 34.55
N ASN A 486 18.00 20.64 34.09
CA ASN A 486 17.74 21.16 32.73
C ASN A 486 16.27 21.50 32.43
N PRO A 487 15.81 22.70 32.82
CA PRO A 487 14.45 23.15 32.57
C PRO A 487 14.07 23.24 31.08
N LEU A 488 12.78 23.04 30.79
CA LEU A 488 12.18 23.42 29.53
C LEU A 488 12.10 24.95 29.45
N VAL A 489 12.55 25.51 28.33
CA VAL A 489 12.61 26.97 28.15
C VAL A 489 11.48 27.43 27.23
N ARG A 490 11.27 26.71 26.13
CA ARG A 490 10.18 26.99 25.18
C ARG A 490 9.67 25.68 24.57
N PRO A 491 8.91 24.87 25.33
CA PRO A 491 8.26 23.68 24.80
C PRO A 491 7.22 24.08 23.76
N LEU A 492 7.41 23.67 22.50
CA LEU A 492 6.51 24.01 21.40
C LEU A 492 5.45 22.93 21.16
N ASP A 493 5.89 21.67 21.18
CA ASP A 493 5.03 20.54 20.90
C ASP A 493 5.47 19.29 21.67
N VAL A 494 4.57 18.31 21.79
CA VAL A 494 4.76 17.10 22.60
C VAL A 494 4.13 15.87 21.94
N ALA A 495 4.90 14.79 21.86
CA ALA A 495 4.44 13.47 21.40
C ALA A 495 4.70 12.41 22.48
N VAL A 496 3.93 11.33 22.47
CA VAL A 496 4.09 10.21 23.39
C VAL A 496 4.05 8.89 22.61
N ASP A 497 5.09 8.06 22.75
CA ASP A 497 5.14 6.78 22.04
C ASP A 497 4.28 5.67 22.69
N THR A 498 4.27 4.50 22.04
CA THR A 498 3.47 3.35 22.47
C THR A 498 3.90 2.74 23.80
N ILE A 499 5.10 3.03 24.29
CA ILE A 499 5.60 2.55 25.59
C ILE A 499 5.56 3.64 26.68
N GLY A 500 5.21 4.87 26.33
CA GLY A 500 4.98 6.00 27.23
C GLY A 500 6.16 6.97 27.35
N ASN A 501 7.17 6.89 26.49
CA ASN A 501 8.19 7.94 26.43
C ASN A 501 7.57 9.23 25.93
N ILE A 502 7.91 10.35 26.57
CA ILE A 502 7.42 11.68 26.18
C ILE A 502 8.53 12.41 25.45
N TYR A 503 8.23 12.90 24.26
CA TYR A 503 9.14 13.67 23.41
C TYR A 503 8.66 15.12 23.31
N VAL A 504 9.55 16.08 23.55
CA VAL A 504 9.20 17.51 23.56
C VAL A 504 10.16 18.29 22.67
N ILE A 505 9.61 19.09 21.75
CA ILE A 505 10.38 20.11 21.02
C ILE A 505 10.64 21.27 21.99
N ASN A 506 11.91 21.50 22.36
CA ASN A 506 12.31 22.60 23.24
C ASN A 506 13.24 23.56 22.49
N ASN A 507 12.73 24.75 22.18
CA ASN A 507 13.36 25.67 21.23
C ASN A 507 14.48 26.55 21.86
N VAL A 508 15.43 25.93 22.55
CA VAL A 508 16.76 26.51 22.83
C VAL A 508 17.81 25.50 22.38
N GLY A 509 18.45 25.78 21.24
CA GLY A 509 19.45 24.91 20.63
C GLY A 509 18.87 23.73 19.83
N ASN A 510 17.61 23.80 19.37
CA ASN A 510 16.94 22.75 18.59
C ASN A 510 17.05 21.35 19.22
N ALA A 511 16.74 21.25 20.51
CA ALA A 511 16.85 19.98 21.23
C ALA A 511 15.49 19.30 21.39
N ILE A 512 15.49 17.98 21.20
CA ILE A 512 14.38 17.11 21.60
C ILE A 512 14.70 16.59 23.00
N GLY A 513 13.76 16.74 23.92
CA GLY A 513 13.83 16.13 25.24
C GLY A 513 13.01 14.84 25.29
N ARG A 514 13.63 13.72 25.68
CA ARG A 514 12.93 12.46 26.02
C ARG A 514 12.77 12.35 27.54
N VAL A 515 11.57 12.01 27.99
CA VAL A 515 11.27 11.68 29.39
C VAL A 515 10.83 10.22 29.45
N PRO A 516 11.65 9.31 30.02
CA PRO A 516 11.29 7.90 30.15
C PRO A 516 10.13 7.68 31.15
N PRO A 517 9.30 6.65 30.96
CA PRO A 517 8.16 6.33 31.84
C PRO A 517 8.57 6.15 33.29
N GLU A 518 9.72 5.52 33.53
CA GLU A 518 10.24 5.20 34.86
C GLU A 518 10.81 6.40 35.61
N ASN A 519 11.05 7.54 34.94
CA ASN A 519 11.73 8.67 35.57
C ASN A 519 11.32 10.03 34.98
N ALA A 520 10.09 10.46 35.29
CA ALA A 520 9.49 11.74 34.86
C ALA A 520 10.28 13.02 35.25
N SER A 521 11.38 12.87 36.01
CA SER A 521 12.25 13.96 36.46
C SER A 521 13.55 14.11 35.67
N MET A 522 13.82 13.21 34.71
CA MET A 522 15.02 13.23 33.87
C MET A 522 14.65 13.52 32.42
N ILE A 523 15.16 14.62 31.86
CA ILE A 523 15.14 14.87 30.42
C ILE A 523 16.46 14.39 29.84
N VAL A 524 16.41 13.40 28.96
CA VAL A 524 17.52 13.09 28.05
C VAL A 524 17.40 14.06 26.88
N LYS A 525 18.36 14.98 26.76
CA LYS A 525 18.43 15.88 25.59
C LYS A 525 19.20 15.16 24.50
N PHE A 526 18.56 14.99 23.34
CA PHE A 526 19.25 14.66 22.12
C PHE A 526 19.48 15.97 21.36
N GLN A 527 20.74 16.29 21.15
CA GLN A 527 21.12 17.38 20.26
C GLN A 527 21.00 16.84 18.85
N ILE A 528 20.13 17.46 18.06
CA ILE A 528 20.03 17.18 16.63
C ILE A 528 21.35 17.63 15.99
N ASP A 529 21.97 16.74 15.23
CA ASP A 529 23.39 16.67 14.85
C ASP A 529 24.14 18.02 14.71
N ALA A 530 25.30 18.05 15.38
CA ALA A 530 26.28 19.14 15.46
C ALA A 530 27.41 18.97 14.43
N SER A 531 27.09 18.57 13.21
CA SER A 531 28.06 18.59 12.11
C SER A 531 28.26 20.01 11.59
N TYR A 532 28.77 20.92 12.43
CA TYR A 532 29.66 22.06 12.13
C TYR A 532 29.84 22.84 13.44
N SER A 533 31.06 22.76 13.97
CA SER A 533 31.48 23.28 15.26
C SER A 533 31.18 24.77 15.49
N THR A 534 30.88 25.07 16.76
CA THR A 534 30.89 26.38 17.45
C THR A 534 29.62 27.24 17.32
N VAL A 535 28.78 27.28 18.36
CA VAL A 535 28.02 28.51 18.69
C VAL A 535 27.92 28.71 20.20
N ASN A 536 28.32 29.92 20.58
CA ASN A 536 28.29 30.53 21.90
C ASN A 536 26.86 30.78 22.39
N TYR A 537 26.70 30.78 23.71
CA TYR A 537 25.52 31.27 24.43
C TYR A 537 25.11 32.67 23.96
N ILE A 538 23.85 32.87 23.56
CA ILE A 538 23.26 34.21 23.46
C ILE A 538 22.10 34.32 24.44
N THR A 539 22.32 35.20 25.41
CA THR A 539 21.40 35.66 26.44
C THR A 539 20.84 37.01 26.02
N SER A 540 19.68 37.07 25.36
CA SER A 540 18.84 38.29 25.40
C SER A 540 17.46 38.07 24.78
N TRP A 541 16.48 38.65 25.46
CA TRP A 541 15.05 38.61 25.20
C TRP A 541 14.66 39.66 24.16
N ASP A 542 13.94 39.28 23.11
CA ASP A 542 12.91 40.17 22.56
C ASP A 542 11.84 39.43 21.75
N THR A 543 10.65 39.99 21.80
CA THR A 543 9.41 39.49 21.19
C THR A 543 9.39 39.73 19.68
N HIS A 544 9.01 38.69 18.92
CA HIS A 544 8.83 38.67 17.45
C HIS A 544 10.13 38.84 16.62
N HIS A 545 10.45 37.80 15.84
CA HIS A 545 11.60 37.63 14.93
C HIS A 545 12.87 37.06 15.59
N ILE A 546 13.09 35.75 15.40
CA ILE A 546 14.40 35.14 15.54
C ILE A 546 14.68 34.43 14.22
N TRP A 547 15.40 35.12 13.33
CA TRP A 547 15.93 34.64 12.04
C TRP A 547 17.41 34.26 12.18
N ASP A 548 17.82 33.68 13.30
CA ASP A 548 19.23 33.40 13.55
C ASP A 548 19.54 31.89 13.52
N ASN A 549 20.11 31.48 12.38
CA ASN A 549 21.01 30.35 12.13
C ASN A 549 20.59 28.89 12.34
N TRP A 550 19.35 28.59 12.74
CA TRP A 550 18.94 27.20 12.98
C TRP A 550 17.53 26.93 12.44
N GLY A 551 17.29 25.73 11.91
CA GLY A 551 15.96 25.37 11.40
C GLY A 551 14.90 25.43 12.50
N VAL A 552 13.64 25.76 12.18
CA VAL A 552 12.55 25.92 13.15
C VAL A 552 11.71 24.63 13.17
N PRO A 553 11.92 23.71 14.13
CA PRO A 553 11.04 22.57 14.30
C PRO A 553 9.65 23.06 14.74
N SER A 554 8.60 22.54 14.11
CA SER A 554 7.22 22.98 14.31
C SER A 554 6.38 21.95 15.06
N LYS A 555 6.34 20.69 14.58
CA LYS A 555 5.57 19.60 15.19
C LYS A 555 6.39 18.32 15.36
N ILE A 556 5.98 17.49 16.31
CA ILE A 556 6.59 16.19 16.62
C ILE A 556 5.51 15.11 16.74
N ASP A 557 5.79 13.92 16.22
CA ASP A 557 4.94 12.74 16.42
C ASP A 557 5.77 11.45 16.39
N THR A 558 5.18 10.31 16.76
CA THR A 558 5.87 9.02 16.84
C THR A 558 5.11 7.91 16.10
N ASP A 559 5.84 6.99 15.49
CA ASP A 559 5.24 5.78 14.92
C ASP A 559 5.03 4.66 15.96
N SER A 560 4.41 3.56 15.53
CA SER A 560 4.16 2.38 16.39
C SER A 560 5.44 1.70 16.91
N PHE A 561 6.59 1.96 16.30
CA PHE A 561 7.90 1.45 16.70
C PHE A 561 8.65 2.41 17.65
N GLY A 562 8.10 3.60 17.90
CA GLY A 562 8.72 4.64 18.72
C GLY A 562 9.74 5.51 17.98
N ASN A 563 9.83 5.40 16.65
CA ASN A 563 10.61 6.36 15.88
C ASN A 563 9.94 7.73 15.95
N ILE A 564 10.76 8.78 15.95
CA ILE A 564 10.33 10.16 16.17
C ILE A 564 10.35 10.89 14.84
N TYR A 565 9.29 11.62 14.53
CA TYR A 565 9.16 12.45 13.34
C TYR A 565 9.07 13.91 13.75
N VAL A 566 9.77 14.79 13.03
CA VAL A 566 9.78 16.23 13.29
C VAL A 566 9.61 17.01 12.00
N SER A 567 8.60 17.87 11.90
CA SER A 567 8.44 18.79 10.78
C SER A 567 9.21 20.09 11.01
N TYR A 568 9.70 20.67 9.91
CA TYR A 568 10.46 21.91 9.92
C TYR A 568 9.84 22.96 8.99
N GLU A 569 9.43 24.07 9.60
CA GLU A 569 8.89 25.22 8.88
C GLU A 569 9.96 26.02 8.15
N TYR A 570 11.25 25.83 8.46
CA TYR A 570 12.39 26.44 7.77
C TYR A 570 13.70 25.76 8.23
N ILE A 571 14.62 25.39 7.33
CA ILE A 571 16.00 24.99 7.67
C ILE A 571 16.98 25.75 6.77
N ILE A 572 17.95 26.45 7.36
CA ILE A 572 19.02 27.14 6.62
C ILE A 572 19.91 26.08 5.93
N ASN A 573 20.19 26.26 4.64
CA ASN A 573 20.99 25.36 3.77
C ASN A 573 20.37 23.97 3.44
N ARG A 574 19.27 23.54 4.06
CA ARG A 574 18.64 22.22 3.77
C ARG A 574 17.18 22.26 3.30
N GLY A 575 16.47 23.39 3.45
CA GLY A 575 15.10 23.57 2.93
C GLY A 575 13.98 23.26 3.94
N TYR A 576 12.78 22.97 3.44
CA TYR A 576 11.58 22.65 4.24
C TYR A 576 11.28 21.15 4.15
N GLY A 577 10.89 20.50 5.26
CA GLY A 577 10.71 19.04 5.24
C GLY A 577 10.38 18.41 6.59
N VAL A 578 10.52 17.09 6.65
CA VAL A 578 10.33 16.27 7.85
C VAL A 578 11.58 15.43 8.08
N GLU A 579 11.96 15.24 9.34
CA GLU A 579 13.07 14.39 9.77
C GLU A 579 12.56 13.25 10.64
N LYS A 580 13.11 12.05 10.45
CA LYS A 580 12.87 10.85 11.26
C LYS A 580 14.12 10.54 12.09
N TYR A 581 13.89 10.14 13.33
CA TYR A 581 14.90 9.71 14.29
C TYR A 581 14.50 8.35 14.87
N SER A 582 15.48 7.57 15.30
CA SER A 582 15.26 6.38 16.12
C SER A 582 14.70 6.76 17.50
N PRO A 583 14.16 5.80 18.28
CA PRO A 583 13.69 6.04 19.65
C PRO A 583 14.76 6.64 20.59
N ASP A 584 16.04 6.41 20.25
CA ASP A 584 17.22 6.92 20.96
C ASP A 584 17.75 8.25 20.40
N GLY A 585 17.00 8.90 19.51
CA GLY A 585 17.31 10.24 19.01
C GLY A 585 18.44 10.30 17.98
N VAL A 586 18.89 9.14 17.46
CA VAL A 586 19.81 9.10 16.31
C VAL A 586 19.02 9.48 15.06
N GLY A 587 19.48 10.51 14.34
CA GLY A 587 18.91 10.91 13.06
C GLY A 587 18.99 9.75 12.08
N LEU A 588 17.83 9.34 11.56
CA LEU A 588 17.75 8.30 10.55
C LEU A 588 17.80 8.97 9.18
N TYR A 589 16.80 9.80 8.87
CA TYR A 589 16.78 10.52 7.60
C TYR A 589 15.78 11.68 7.56
N ASN A 590 15.87 12.50 6.52
CA ASN A 590 14.95 13.59 6.24
C ASN A 590 14.31 13.47 4.85
N TRP A 591 13.16 14.09 4.62
CA TRP A 591 12.57 14.20 3.28
C TRP A 591 11.77 15.49 3.15
N GLY A 592 11.36 15.80 1.92
CA GLY A 592 10.82 17.10 1.59
C GLY A 592 11.93 18.13 1.36
N ARG A 593 11.72 18.99 0.38
CA ARG A 593 12.58 20.14 0.10
C ARG A 593 11.74 21.35 -0.26
N LYS A 594 12.38 22.51 -0.32
CA LYS A 594 11.74 23.72 -0.83
C LYS A 594 11.28 23.54 -2.27
N GLY A 595 9.98 23.63 -2.49
CA GLY A 595 9.42 23.67 -3.83
C GLY A 595 7.91 23.47 -3.88
N ILE A 596 7.38 23.42 -5.09
CA ILE A 596 5.94 23.45 -5.37
C ILE A 596 5.42 22.15 -5.98
N LEU A 597 6.30 21.17 -6.21
CA LEU A 597 5.88 19.85 -6.67
C LEU A 597 5.29 19.04 -5.52
N ASP A 598 4.66 17.92 -5.87
CA ASP A 598 4.19 16.97 -4.88
C ASP A 598 5.38 16.32 -4.16
N GLY A 599 5.24 16.08 -2.86
CA GLY A 599 6.32 15.65 -1.98
C GLY A 599 7.33 16.75 -1.59
N GLN A 600 7.11 17.99 -2.05
CA GLN A 600 7.90 19.18 -1.65
C GLN A 600 7.05 20.10 -0.77
N PHE A 601 7.73 20.97 -0.03
CA PHE A 601 7.08 21.89 0.91
C PHE A 601 7.56 23.32 0.69
N LEU A 602 6.67 24.27 0.93
CA LEU A 602 7.04 25.68 1.09
C LEU A 602 7.17 26.09 2.56
N ALA A 603 6.52 25.37 3.47
CA ALA A 603 6.78 25.36 4.91
C ALA A 603 6.00 24.17 5.53
N ALA A 604 6.70 23.12 5.95
CA ALA A 604 6.08 21.96 6.59
C ALA A 604 5.70 22.33 8.03
N ALA A 605 4.41 22.37 8.34
CA ALA A 605 3.89 22.82 9.63
C ALA A 605 3.33 21.67 10.46
N GLY A 606 2.09 21.27 10.19
CA GLY A 606 1.42 20.17 10.88
C GLY A 606 2.09 18.84 10.58
N LEU A 607 2.13 17.94 11.57
CA LEU A 607 2.63 16.58 11.44
C LEU A 607 1.72 15.63 12.22
N ALA A 608 1.35 14.50 11.61
CA ALA A 608 0.68 13.40 12.30
C ALA A 608 1.13 12.06 11.70
N VAL A 609 1.29 11.05 12.54
CA VAL A 609 1.59 9.67 12.19
C VAL A 609 0.43 8.80 12.68
N ASP A 610 -0.15 8.00 11.80
CA ASP A 610 -1.26 7.14 12.19
C ASP A 610 -0.81 5.74 12.64
N ASN A 611 -1.75 4.91 13.10
CA ASN A 611 -1.46 3.54 13.56
C ASN A 611 -0.94 2.59 12.47
N ALA A 612 -1.03 2.98 11.19
CA ALA A 612 -0.39 2.26 10.08
C ALA A 612 0.98 2.85 9.74
N ASN A 613 1.49 3.80 10.53
CA ASN A 613 2.71 4.57 10.30
C ASN A 613 2.66 5.46 9.05
N ARG A 614 1.46 5.85 8.60
CA ARG A 614 1.33 6.86 7.52
C ARG A 614 1.58 8.24 8.10
N ILE A 615 2.42 9.02 7.43
CA ILE A 615 2.73 10.39 7.85
C ILE A 615 1.88 11.37 7.06
N PHE A 616 1.28 12.33 7.75
CA PHE A 616 0.51 13.43 7.19
C PHE A 616 1.17 14.73 7.57
N VAL A 617 1.40 15.59 6.58
CA VAL A 617 2.09 16.86 6.75
C VAL A 617 1.28 17.96 6.09
N THR A 618 1.04 19.06 6.79
CA THR A 618 0.42 20.24 6.16
C THR A 618 1.48 21.22 5.67
N ASP A 619 1.26 21.79 4.50
CA ASP A 619 2.06 22.89 3.97
C ASP A 619 1.36 24.22 4.24
N ILE A 620 2.12 25.22 4.68
CA ILE A 620 1.62 26.58 4.95
C ILE A 620 2.41 27.66 4.21
N GLY A 621 3.33 27.28 3.32
CA GLY A 621 4.30 28.21 2.78
C GLY A 621 3.82 29.05 1.59
N THR A 622 4.52 30.17 1.37
CA THR A 622 4.31 31.09 0.26
C THR A 622 5.65 31.43 -0.39
N THR A 623 5.76 31.34 -1.71
CA THR A 623 6.88 31.92 -2.46
C THR A 623 6.49 33.29 -3.00
N TYR A 624 7.48 34.17 -3.19
CA TYR A 624 7.30 35.43 -3.92
C TYR A 624 8.23 35.41 -5.13
N THR A 625 7.68 35.66 -6.32
CA THR A 625 8.52 35.99 -7.48
C THR A 625 8.82 37.50 -7.48
N THR A 626 9.88 37.91 -8.19
CA THR A 626 10.22 39.33 -8.39
C THR A 626 9.10 40.15 -9.07
N SER A 627 8.12 39.46 -9.68
CA SER A 627 6.94 40.06 -10.32
C SER A 627 5.74 40.25 -9.38
N GLY A 628 5.84 39.85 -8.10
CA GLY A 628 4.74 39.92 -7.12
C GLY A 628 3.68 38.83 -7.25
N SER A 629 3.78 37.94 -8.25
CA SER A 629 2.97 36.72 -8.32
C SER A 629 3.60 35.63 -7.46
N GLY A 630 3.04 35.41 -6.28
CA GLY A 630 3.51 34.39 -5.34
C GLY A 630 2.73 33.08 -5.45
N TYR A 631 3.40 31.93 -5.28
CA TYR A 631 2.74 30.63 -5.22
C TYR A 631 2.49 30.24 -3.76
N GLN A 632 1.28 29.80 -3.43
CA GLN A 632 0.85 29.49 -2.06
C GLN A 632 0.38 28.05 -1.97
N ARG A 633 0.97 27.28 -1.05
CA ARG A 633 0.64 25.87 -0.80
C ARG A 633 -0.01 25.76 0.58
N TYR A 634 -1.35 25.71 0.61
CA TYR A 634 -2.13 25.37 1.80
C TYR A 634 -2.86 24.07 1.54
N ASP A 635 -2.16 22.97 1.77
CA ASP A 635 -2.64 21.61 1.51
C ASP A 635 -2.15 20.63 2.58
N LEU A 636 -2.75 19.45 2.54
CA LEU A 636 -2.30 18.26 3.22
C LEU A 636 -1.54 17.39 2.22
N GLN A 637 -0.40 16.84 2.63
CA GLN A 637 0.34 15.82 1.90
C GLN A 637 0.53 14.57 2.79
N GLY A 638 0.38 13.37 2.20
CA GLY A 638 0.57 12.10 2.89
C GLY A 638 1.75 11.32 2.32
N PHE A 639 2.50 10.69 3.23
CA PHE A 639 3.78 10.03 3.00
C PHE A 639 3.84 8.67 3.68
N SER A 640 4.64 7.77 3.11
CA SER A 640 5.04 6.52 3.76
C SER A 640 6.07 6.81 4.86
N PRO A 641 6.38 5.85 5.74
CA PRO A 641 7.48 5.95 6.69
C PRO A 641 8.74 6.49 6.06
N SER A 642 9.20 5.96 4.91
CA SER A 642 10.44 6.40 4.23
C SER A 642 10.39 7.83 3.66
N GLY A 643 9.23 8.49 3.71
CA GLY A 643 9.03 9.81 3.13
C GLY A 643 8.60 9.80 1.66
N ALA A 644 8.15 8.66 1.12
CA ALA A 644 7.60 8.60 -0.22
C ALA A 644 6.19 9.22 -0.26
N PHE A 645 6.00 10.23 -1.11
CA PHE A 645 4.71 10.91 -1.29
C PHE A 645 3.70 10.00 -1.99
N TYR A 646 2.44 9.96 -1.51
CA TYR A 646 1.37 9.24 -2.22
C TYR A 646 0.03 9.98 -2.31
N ILE A 647 -0.20 11.05 -1.54
CA ILE A 647 -1.48 11.77 -1.62
C ILE A 647 -1.33 13.25 -1.29
N LYS A 648 -2.18 14.05 -1.93
CA LYS A 648 -2.36 15.46 -1.61
C LYS A 648 -3.85 15.81 -1.57
N TYR A 649 -4.22 16.71 -0.67
CA TYR A 649 -5.58 17.19 -0.56
C TYR A 649 -5.66 18.66 -0.17
N GLY A 650 -6.61 19.35 -0.78
CA GLY A 650 -6.94 20.73 -0.49
C GLY A 650 -6.11 21.75 -1.25
N SER A 651 -6.48 23.01 -1.05
CA SER A 651 -5.86 24.17 -1.68
C SER A 651 -6.13 25.39 -0.81
N LYS A 652 -5.45 26.51 -1.09
CA LYS A 652 -5.72 27.76 -0.39
C LYS A 652 -7.17 28.23 -0.59
N GLY A 653 -7.84 28.58 0.51
CA GLY A 653 -9.14 29.24 0.46
C GLY A 653 -9.96 29.05 1.74
N THR A 654 -11.21 29.47 1.66
CA THR A 654 -12.16 29.47 2.80
C THR A 654 -13.30 28.46 2.62
N ASN A 655 -13.45 27.90 1.42
CA ASN A 655 -14.51 26.94 1.13
C ASN A 655 -14.23 25.57 1.76
N THR A 656 -15.22 24.68 1.75
CA THR A 656 -15.08 23.28 2.14
C THR A 656 -13.92 22.61 1.40
N GLY A 657 -13.04 21.92 2.14
CA GLY A 657 -11.85 21.27 1.58
C GLY A 657 -10.72 22.23 1.19
N GLN A 658 -10.88 23.54 1.38
CA GLN A 658 -9.81 24.52 1.25
C GLN A 658 -9.29 24.95 2.62
N PHE A 659 -8.02 25.32 2.69
CA PHE A 659 -7.35 25.66 3.95
C PHE A 659 -6.76 27.07 3.91
N MET A 660 -6.61 27.66 5.09
CA MET A 660 -5.91 28.91 5.30
C MET A 660 -4.99 28.72 6.52
N TYR A 661 -3.67 28.71 6.31
CA TYR A 661 -2.68 28.42 7.35
C TYR A 661 -2.99 27.16 8.18
N PRO A 662 -3.08 25.96 7.57
CA PRO A 662 -3.36 24.74 8.31
C PRO A 662 -2.15 24.33 9.20
N TYR A 663 -2.03 24.87 10.42
CA TYR A 663 -0.87 24.64 11.30
C TYR A 663 -0.82 23.27 11.98
N SER A 664 -1.92 22.52 11.96
CA SER A 664 -2.01 21.23 12.66
C SER A 664 -2.80 20.20 11.88
N VAL A 665 -2.41 18.95 12.11
CA VAL A 665 -3.07 17.76 11.61
C VAL A 665 -3.04 16.71 12.71
N ALA A 666 -4.11 15.94 12.84
CA ALA A 666 -4.18 14.74 13.67
C ALA A 666 -4.76 13.61 12.83
N SER A 667 -4.33 12.39 13.09
CA SER A 667 -4.78 11.22 12.34
C SER A 667 -5.38 10.17 13.27
N GLY A 668 -6.47 9.55 12.82
CA GLY A 668 -7.17 8.48 13.55
C GLY A 668 -7.14 7.16 12.78
N ALA A 669 -7.79 6.13 13.35
CA ALA A 669 -7.90 4.84 12.68
C ALA A 669 -8.57 4.95 11.29
N SER A 670 -8.15 4.10 10.35
CA SER A 670 -8.76 3.92 9.03
C SER A 670 -8.66 5.13 8.06
N GLY A 671 -7.65 5.98 8.19
CA GLY A 671 -7.43 7.09 7.25
C GLY A 671 -8.32 8.31 7.51
N THR A 672 -8.86 8.43 8.72
CA THR A 672 -9.53 9.65 9.16
C THR A 672 -8.48 10.69 9.55
N VAL A 673 -8.56 11.90 8.98
CA VAL A 673 -7.59 12.97 9.23
C VAL A 673 -8.33 14.24 9.66
N TYR A 674 -7.87 14.89 10.71
CA TYR A 674 -8.41 16.16 11.21
C TYR A 674 -7.38 17.25 11.00
N ILE A 675 -7.76 18.35 10.36
CA ILE A 675 -6.87 19.47 10.06
C ILE A 675 -7.37 20.67 10.84
N GLY A 676 -6.47 21.29 11.62
CA GLY A 676 -6.69 22.61 12.17
C GLY A 676 -6.51 23.66 11.09
N ASP A 677 -7.62 24.13 10.54
CA ASP A 677 -7.67 25.16 9.50
C ASP A 677 -7.65 26.54 10.16
N THR A 678 -6.49 26.89 10.72
CA THR A 678 -6.30 27.99 11.68
C THR A 678 -6.81 29.33 11.17
N GLY A 679 -6.46 29.69 9.94
CA GLY A 679 -6.89 30.96 9.32
C GLY A 679 -8.39 31.05 9.07
N ASN A 680 -9.07 29.91 8.96
CA ASN A 680 -10.53 29.84 8.85
C ASN A 680 -11.22 29.58 10.21
N ASN A 681 -10.46 29.47 11.30
CA ASN A 681 -10.96 29.26 12.67
C ASN A 681 -11.89 28.03 12.77
N ARG A 682 -11.49 26.92 12.16
CA ARG A 682 -12.26 25.67 12.15
C ARG A 682 -11.37 24.44 12.15
N VAL A 683 -11.92 23.31 12.55
CA VAL A 683 -11.35 21.99 12.29
C VAL A 683 -12.09 21.39 11.09
N GLN A 684 -11.36 20.80 10.16
CA GLN A 684 -11.93 20.00 9.06
C GLN A 684 -11.57 18.53 9.24
N LYS A 685 -12.55 17.65 9.14
CA LYS A 685 -12.37 16.21 9.10
C LYS A 685 -12.39 15.74 7.66
N LEU A 686 -11.42 14.92 7.30
CA LEU A 686 -11.26 14.27 6.02
C LEU A 686 -11.35 12.75 6.18
N ASN A 687 -11.92 12.11 5.18
CA ASN A 687 -11.86 10.66 5.00
C ASN A 687 -10.91 10.37 3.84
N CYS A 688 -9.74 9.84 4.17
CA CYS A 688 -8.75 9.40 3.20
C CYS A 688 -8.85 7.89 3.00
N ALA A 689 -9.30 7.50 1.81
CA ALA A 689 -9.44 6.12 1.41
C ALA A 689 -8.09 5.53 0.99
N VAL A 690 -7.88 4.24 1.28
CA VAL A 690 -6.73 3.48 0.78
C VAL A 690 -6.93 3.17 -0.69
N THR A 691 -5.93 3.44 -1.53
CA THR A 691 -5.95 2.94 -2.91
C THR A 691 -5.74 1.44 -2.87
N ILE A 692 -6.71 0.70 -3.36
CA ILE A 692 -6.38 -0.46 -4.19
C ILE A 692 -6.47 0.06 -5.61
N GLY A 693 -5.40 0.70 -6.08
CA GLY A 693 -5.31 1.24 -7.43
C GLY A 693 -5.69 0.21 -8.48
N ALA A 694 -6.35 0.66 -9.55
CA ALA A 694 -6.73 -0.17 -10.68
C ALA A 694 -5.53 -0.78 -11.46
N GLY A 695 -4.30 -0.66 -10.95
CA GLY A 695 -3.11 -1.43 -11.35
C GLY A 695 -2.83 -2.67 -10.49
N PHE A 696 -3.58 -2.92 -9.42
CA PHE A 696 -3.60 -4.22 -8.72
C PHE A 696 -4.46 -5.27 -9.45
N VAL A 697 -4.78 -5.05 -10.73
CA VAL A 697 -5.28 -6.12 -11.60
C VAL A 697 -4.07 -6.82 -12.21
N LYS A 698 -3.62 -7.86 -11.50
CA LYS A 698 -2.97 -9.03 -12.04
C LYS A 698 -3.33 -9.26 -13.54
N PRO A 699 -2.38 -9.24 -14.50
CA PRO A 699 -2.57 -9.96 -15.77
C PRO A 699 -2.84 -11.43 -15.43
N PRO A 700 -3.87 -12.07 -16.00
CA PRO A 700 -4.33 -13.38 -15.55
C PRO A 700 -3.24 -14.42 -15.82
N THR A 701 -2.43 -14.70 -14.80
CA THR A 701 -1.49 -15.82 -14.77
C THR A 701 -1.78 -16.59 -13.48
N PRO A 702 -2.02 -17.91 -13.55
CA PRO A 702 -2.81 -18.65 -12.57
C PRO A 702 -2.21 -18.54 -11.16
N THR A 703 -2.94 -17.89 -10.24
CA THR A 703 -2.60 -17.85 -8.81
C THR A 703 -3.56 -18.83 -8.15
N PRO A 704 -3.11 -19.58 -7.13
CA PRO A 704 -3.80 -20.74 -6.66
C PRO A 704 -5.20 -20.31 -6.24
N THR A 705 -6.17 -21.09 -6.71
CA THR A 705 -7.46 -21.23 -6.06
C THR A 705 -7.22 -21.14 -4.55
N PRO A 706 -8.00 -20.34 -3.77
CA PRO A 706 -8.02 -20.53 -2.31
C PRO A 706 -8.11 -22.02 -2.16
N THR A 707 -7.17 -22.69 -1.45
CA THR A 707 -7.20 -24.15 -1.46
C THR A 707 -8.63 -24.45 -1.08
N PRO A 708 -9.47 -24.96 -2.01
CA PRO A 708 -10.73 -25.45 -1.58
C PRO A 708 -10.19 -26.54 -0.66
N VAL A 709 -10.52 -26.47 0.62
CA VAL A 709 -10.84 -27.75 1.23
C VAL A 709 -11.85 -28.28 0.22
N PRO A 710 -11.49 -29.26 -0.64
CA PRO A 710 -12.49 -29.82 -1.52
C PRO A 710 -13.60 -30.16 -0.55
N PRO A 711 -14.83 -29.63 -0.70
CA PRO A 711 -15.88 -29.88 0.27
C PRO A 711 -15.83 -31.37 0.47
N SER A 712 -15.39 -31.78 1.67
CA SER A 712 -15.00 -33.19 1.87
C SER A 712 -16.21 -34.09 1.60
N VAL A 713 -17.38 -33.45 1.55
CA VAL A 713 -18.61 -33.85 0.90
C VAL A 713 -19.28 -32.59 0.28
N ASN A 714 -19.60 -32.55 -1.02
CA ASN A 714 -20.46 -31.50 -1.62
C ASN A 714 -21.92 -31.84 -1.32
N LYS A 715 -22.49 -31.23 -0.27
CA LYS A 715 -23.89 -31.45 0.11
C LYS A 715 -24.60 -30.13 0.38
N ALA A 716 -25.91 -30.20 0.33
CA ALA A 716 -26.82 -29.13 0.70
C ALA A 716 -28.11 -29.73 1.25
N ILE A 717 -29.02 -28.88 1.71
CA ILE A 717 -30.31 -29.32 2.25
C ILE A 717 -31.44 -28.84 1.35
N ILE A 718 -32.30 -29.77 0.94
CA ILE A 718 -33.63 -29.48 0.38
C ILE A 718 -34.60 -29.37 1.55
N PHE A 719 -35.21 -28.21 1.75
CA PHE A 719 -36.09 -27.94 2.89
C PHE A 719 -37.57 -28.29 2.63
N GLY A 720 -38.06 -28.18 1.40
CA GLY A 720 -39.45 -28.54 1.05
C GLY A 720 -40.53 -27.76 1.82
N SER A 721 -41.75 -28.32 1.88
CA SER A 721 -42.86 -27.70 2.63
C SER A 721 -42.80 -28.11 4.10
N GLY A 722 -42.38 -27.18 4.96
CA GLY A 722 -42.28 -27.35 6.41
C GLY A 722 -40.89 -27.69 6.96
N GLY A 723 -39.85 -27.86 6.13
CA GLY A 723 -38.51 -28.14 6.63
C GLY A 723 -37.72 -26.91 7.07
N TYR A 724 -36.91 -27.07 8.12
CA TYR A 724 -36.07 -26.01 8.69
C TYR A 724 -34.91 -26.57 9.53
N VAL A 725 -33.90 -25.73 9.79
CA VAL A 725 -32.89 -25.98 10.84
C VAL A 725 -33.18 -25.08 12.03
N THR A 726 -33.26 -25.66 13.23
CA THR A 726 -33.36 -24.91 14.48
C THR A 726 -32.03 -24.90 15.23
N ILE A 727 -31.52 -23.71 15.58
CA ILE A 727 -30.26 -23.53 16.31
C ILE A 727 -30.54 -23.31 17.81
N GLY A 728 -31.72 -22.77 18.14
CA GLY A 728 -32.09 -22.35 19.48
C GLY A 728 -31.81 -20.86 19.73
N ASP A 729 -31.93 -20.44 20.98
CA ASP A 729 -31.57 -19.09 21.39
C ASP A 729 -30.09 -19.04 21.82
N LYS A 730 -29.31 -18.18 21.18
CA LYS A 730 -27.85 -18.11 21.28
C LYS A 730 -27.42 -16.65 21.35
N SER A 731 -26.71 -16.29 22.41
CA SER A 731 -26.29 -14.90 22.68
C SER A 731 -25.27 -14.34 21.70
N ASN A 732 -24.53 -15.18 20.98
CA ASN A 732 -23.66 -14.70 19.91
C ASN A 732 -24.42 -14.41 18.61
N LEU A 733 -25.65 -14.91 18.45
CA LEU A 733 -26.59 -14.57 17.36
C LEU A 733 -27.53 -13.40 17.74
N ASP A 734 -27.40 -12.89 18.95
CA ASP A 734 -27.91 -11.59 19.37
C ASP A 734 -26.95 -10.49 18.87
N MET A 735 -27.52 -9.58 18.07
CA MET A 735 -26.78 -8.55 17.32
C MET A 735 -26.74 -7.21 18.07
N GLY A 736 -27.46 -7.08 19.18
CA GLY A 736 -27.49 -5.90 20.03
C GLY A 736 -27.85 -4.65 19.25
N THR A 737 -26.96 -3.66 19.35
CA THR A 737 -26.96 -2.44 18.55
C THR A 737 -25.96 -2.46 17.40
N SER A 738 -25.27 -3.59 17.19
CA SER A 738 -24.20 -3.73 16.20
C SER A 738 -24.73 -3.87 14.77
N ASP A 739 -23.85 -3.55 13.84
CA ASP A 739 -23.99 -3.84 12.42
C ASP A 739 -23.62 -5.30 12.12
N PHE A 740 -24.20 -5.88 11.08
CA PHE A 740 -23.99 -7.30 10.77
C PHE A 740 -24.32 -7.64 9.31
N THR A 741 -23.91 -8.83 8.87
CA THR A 741 -24.18 -9.34 7.52
C THR A 741 -24.72 -10.76 7.57
N LEU A 742 -25.70 -11.05 6.72
CA LEU A 742 -26.31 -12.37 6.53
C LEU A 742 -26.11 -12.85 5.10
N GLU A 743 -25.73 -14.12 4.90
CA GLU A 743 -25.51 -14.70 3.57
C GLU A 743 -26.02 -16.14 3.47
N ALA A 744 -26.40 -16.56 2.26
CA ALA A 744 -26.70 -17.94 1.91
C ALA A 744 -26.57 -18.19 0.41
N TRP A 745 -26.32 -19.44 0.01
CA TRP A 745 -26.66 -19.90 -1.33
C TRP A 745 -28.07 -20.46 -1.35
N VAL A 746 -28.83 -20.07 -2.36
CA VAL A 746 -30.24 -20.40 -2.51
C VAL A 746 -30.54 -20.90 -3.92
N LYS A 747 -31.46 -21.86 -4.04
CA LYS A 747 -31.97 -22.37 -5.31
C LYS A 747 -33.46 -22.67 -5.18
N THR A 748 -34.31 -22.03 -5.98
CA THR A 748 -35.77 -22.26 -5.94
C THR A 748 -36.41 -22.05 -7.32
N THR A 749 -37.57 -22.68 -7.52
CA THR A 749 -38.52 -22.37 -8.61
C THR A 749 -39.88 -21.93 -8.07
N SER A 750 -40.05 -21.98 -6.75
CA SER A 750 -41.34 -21.85 -6.08
C SER A 750 -41.85 -20.41 -6.08
N ALA A 751 -43.16 -20.28 -6.37
CA ALA A 751 -43.88 -19.00 -6.43
C ALA A 751 -44.41 -18.51 -5.07
N THR A 752 -43.88 -19.00 -3.95
CA THR A 752 -44.34 -18.60 -2.61
C THR A 752 -43.27 -17.83 -1.85
N ASN A 753 -43.69 -17.02 -0.88
CA ASN A 753 -42.78 -16.35 0.05
C ASN A 753 -42.04 -17.39 0.91
N GLN A 754 -40.74 -17.21 1.06
CA GLN A 754 -39.84 -18.23 1.60
C GLN A 754 -38.75 -17.60 2.46
N THR A 755 -38.61 -18.06 3.70
CA THR A 755 -37.61 -17.57 4.66
C THR A 755 -36.23 -18.14 4.36
N ILE A 756 -35.19 -17.31 4.46
CA ILE A 756 -33.79 -17.73 4.36
C ILE A 756 -33.22 -17.85 5.78
N ILE A 757 -33.22 -16.75 6.55
CA ILE A 757 -32.77 -16.68 7.95
C ILE A 757 -33.80 -15.96 8.81
N PHE A 758 -34.05 -16.45 10.02
CA PHE A 758 -35.02 -15.86 10.95
C PHE A 758 -34.57 -15.97 12.40
N LYS A 759 -34.64 -14.85 13.13
CA LYS A 759 -34.58 -14.80 14.59
C LYS A 759 -35.60 -13.79 15.12
N GLY A 760 -36.63 -14.27 15.80
CA GLY A 760 -37.71 -13.43 16.36
C GLY A 760 -39.04 -14.15 16.52
N ALA A 761 -40.13 -13.41 16.74
CA ALA A 761 -41.47 -13.97 16.94
C ALA A 761 -42.41 -13.69 15.75
N GLY A 762 -42.94 -14.76 15.14
CA GLY A 762 -44.00 -14.69 14.13
C GLY A 762 -43.63 -13.98 12.82
N SER A 763 -44.64 -13.69 11.99
CA SER A 763 -44.51 -13.00 10.70
C SER A 763 -44.49 -11.47 10.80
N SER A 764 -44.52 -10.92 12.02
CA SER A 764 -44.50 -9.47 12.27
C SER A 764 -43.22 -8.97 12.96
N THR A 765 -42.25 -9.85 13.23
CA THR A 765 -40.95 -9.65 13.91
C THR A 765 -40.70 -8.22 14.40
N THR A 766 -41.43 -7.79 15.45
CA THR A 766 -41.24 -6.43 16.00
C THR A 766 -39.92 -6.33 16.76
N ARG A 767 -39.36 -7.46 17.20
CA ARG A 767 -38.03 -7.61 17.81
C ARG A 767 -37.27 -8.79 17.17
N GLY A 768 -36.06 -8.54 16.68
CA GLY A 768 -35.24 -9.51 15.96
C GLY A 768 -35.03 -9.14 14.48
N TYR A 769 -34.67 -10.14 13.66
CA TYR A 769 -34.44 -9.97 12.23
C TYR A 769 -34.97 -11.15 11.39
N TRP A 770 -35.50 -10.86 10.21
CA TRP A 770 -36.05 -11.84 9.27
C TRP A 770 -35.62 -11.50 7.86
N PHE A 771 -34.80 -12.36 7.24
CA PHE A 771 -34.35 -12.26 5.85
C PHE A 771 -35.06 -13.30 4.99
N TRP A 772 -35.79 -12.86 3.97
CA TRP A 772 -36.62 -13.75 3.15
C TRP A 772 -36.72 -13.32 1.69
N TYR A 773 -37.17 -14.26 0.87
CA TYR A 773 -37.54 -14.06 -0.51
C TYR A 773 -39.06 -13.84 -0.63
N ASN A 774 -39.47 -12.75 -1.27
CA ASN A 774 -40.87 -12.48 -1.56
C ASN A 774 -41.17 -12.71 -3.05
N SER A 775 -42.03 -13.69 -3.32
CA SER A 775 -42.31 -14.16 -4.67
C SER A 775 -43.25 -13.26 -5.46
N GLY A 776 -43.99 -12.37 -4.79
CA GLY A 776 -44.92 -11.45 -5.45
C GLY A 776 -44.21 -10.40 -6.32
N ASN A 777 -43.06 -9.90 -5.85
CA ASN A 777 -42.24 -8.91 -6.56
C ASN A 777 -40.89 -9.47 -7.02
N ASP A 778 -40.61 -10.73 -6.73
CA ASP A 778 -39.31 -11.35 -6.97
C ASP A 778 -38.16 -10.53 -6.37
N ASP A 779 -38.31 -10.15 -5.09
CA ASP A 779 -37.37 -9.34 -4.31
C ASP A 779 -36.88 -10.08 -3.04
N LEU A 780 -35.72 -9.66 -2.54
CA LEU A 780 -35.21 -10.02 -1.22
C LEU A 780 -35.64 -8.94 -0.22
N ARG A 781 -35.98 -9.36 1.00
CA ARG A 781 -36.49 -8.47 2.04
C ARG A 781 -35.90 -8.75 3.41
N LEU A 782 -35.77 -7.70 4.19
CA LEU A 782 -35.32 -7.75 5.59
C LEU A 782 -36.29 -6.96 6.48
N TYR A 783 -36.79 -7.63 7.52
CA TYR A 783 -37.40 -7.01 8.69
C TYR A 783 -36.34 -6.99 9.77
N ILE A 784 -36.19 -5.85 10.43
CA ILE A 784 -35.35 -5.73 11.62
C ILE A 784 -36.03 -4.80 12.64
N GLY A 785 -36.12 -5.21 13.90
CA GLY A 785 -36.87 -4.47 14.92
C GLY A 785 -36.34 -4.64 16.34
N ASN A 786 -36.66 -3.67 17.20
CA ASN A 786 -36.18 -3.56 18.60
C ASN A 786 -37.29 -3.83 19.66
N GLY A 787 -38.49 -4.24 19.24
CA GLY A 787 -39.70 -4.44 20.04
C GLY A 787 -40.67 -3.26 20.02
N THR A 788 -40.20 -2.06 19.71
CA THR A 788 -41.00 -0.82 19.65
C THR A 788 -41.17 -0.32 18.20
N SER A 789 -40.09 -0.36 17.43
CA SER A 789 -40.00 0.08 16.04
C SER A 789 -39.44 -1.05 15.17
N ARG A 790 -39.88 -1.09 13.91
CA ARG A 790 -39.43 -2.07 12.92
C ARG A 790 -39.16 -1.38 11.59
N ILE A 791 -38.08 -1.76 10.94
CA ILE A 791 -37.73 -1.34 9.59
C ILE A 791 -38.02 -2.47 8.61
N MET A 792 -38.47 -2.04 7.43
CA MET A 792 -38.57 -2.85 6.23
C MET A 792 -37.64 -2.35 5.14
N ALA A 793 -36.80 -3.25 4.64
CA ALA A 793 -35.95 -3.01 3.50
C ALA A 793 -36.17 -4.11 2.45
N ASP A 794 -36.04 -3.72 1.18
CA ASP A 794 -36.15 -4.60 0.03
C ASP A 794 -35.06 -4.28 -1.01
N SER A 795 -34.76 -5.26 -1.85
CA SER A 795 -33.67 -5.23 -2.85
C SER A 795 -34.05 -4.62 -4.20
N ASN A 796 -35.25 -4.03 -4.35
CA ASN A 796 -35.93 -3.84 -5.63
C ASN A 796 -36.43 -5.16 -6.28
N ASN A 797 -37.36 -5.04 -7.23
CA ASN A 797 -38.09 -6.15 -7.86
C ASN A 797 -37.32 -6.84 -9.01
N ASN A 798 -37.81 -8.01 -9.43
CA ASN A 798 -37.34 -8.78 -10.61
C ASN A 798 -35.88 -9.27 -10.50
N LEU A 799 -35.51 -9.90 -9.39
CA LEU A 799 -34.16 -10.43 -9.19
C LEU A 799 -33.81 -11.66 -10.03
N GLY A 800 -34.81 -12.39 -10.55
CA GLY A 800 -34.61 -13.62 -11.32
C GLY A 800 -34.30 -14.86 -10.48
N LEU A 801 -34.55 -14.86 -9.17
CA LEU A 801 -34.13 -15.95 -8.26
C LEU A 801 -34.88 -17.28 -8.44
N ARG A 802 -35.97 -17.28 -9.21
CA ARG A 802 -36.85 -18.45 -9.44
C ARG A 802 -36.50 -19.24 -10.70
N ASP A 803 -35.33 -19.01 -11.29
CA ASP A 803 -34.90 -19.66 -12.52
C ASP A 803 -34.43 -21.12 -12.30
N GLY A 804 -34.48 -21.62 -11.06
CA GLY A 804 -34.03 -22.95 -10.70
C GLY A 804 -32.52 -23.12 -10.72
N LYS A 805 -31.74 -22.05 -10.72
CA LYS A 805 -30.28 -22.05 -10.55
C LYS A 805 -29.86 -21.63 -9.14
N TRP A 806 -28.59 -21.86 -8.85
CA TRP A 806 -27.97 -21.42 -7.60
C TRP A 806 -27.67 -19.92 -7.70
N HIS A 807 -28.07 -19.19 -6.68
CA HIS A 807 -27.73 -17.78 -6.49
C HIS A 807 -27.17 -17.56 -5.09
N HIS A 808 -26.12 -16.76 -4.98
CA HIS A 808 -25.67 -16.25 -3.69
C HIS A 808 -26.50 -15.03 -3.32
N VAL A 809 -27.05 -15.01 -2.11
CA VAL A 809 -27.83 -13.89 -1.60
C VAL A 809 -27.24 -13.39 -0.30
N ALA A 810 -27.11 -12.07 -0.17
CA ALA A 810 -26.60 -11.44 1.03
C ALA A 810 -27.36 -10.17 1.37
N THR A 811 -27.43 -9.85 2.67
CA THR A 811 -27.85 -8.53 3.15
C THR A 811 -26.86 -8.00 4.17
N VAL A 812 -26.45 -6.75 3.99
CA VAL A 812 -25.53 -6.00 4.86
C VAL A 812 -26.36 -4.97 5.61
N ILE A 813 -26.36 -5.05 6.93
CA ILE A 813 -27.17 -4.20 7.81
C ILE A 813 -26.24 -3.20 8.48
N ASP A 814 -26.10 -2.02 7.88
CA ASP A 814 -25.51 -0.85 8.51
C ASP A 814 -26.63 -0.04 9.15
N ARG A 815 -26.72 -0.10 10.47
CA ARG A 815 -27.81 0.49 11.26
C ARG A 815 -27.72 2.02 11.33
N GLY A 816 -26.54 2.59 11.04
CA GLY A 816 -26.32 4.04 10.98
C GLY A 816 -26.55 4.63 9.59
N VAL A 817 -26.42 3.82 8.53
CA VAL A 817 -26.42 4.29 7.14
C VAL A 817 -27.55 3.65 6.33
N ASN A 818 -27.38 2.39 5.91
CA ASN A 818 -28.33 1.69 5.03
C ASN A 818 -28.33 0.16 5.19
N ILE A 819 -29.42 -0.47 4.79
CA ILE A 819 -29.47 -1.91 4.52
C ILE A 819 -29.25 -2.10 3.03
N ALA A 820 -28.28 -2.94 2.66
CA ALA A 820 -27.96 -3.27 1.28
C ALA A 820 -28.26 -4.76 0.99
N PHE A 821 -28.65 -5.07 -0.24
CA PHE A 821 -28.92 -6.42 -0.72
C PHE A 821 -28.06 -6.77 -1.93
N PHE A 822 -27.53 -7.99 -1.95
CA PHE A 822 -26.69 -8.49 -3.02
C PHE A 822 -27.22 -9.81 -3.55
N VAL A 823 -27.14 -9.98 -4.87
CA VAL A 823 -27.36 -11.25 -5.57
C VAL A 823 -26.14 -11.53 -6.42
N ASP A 824 -25.54 -12.69 -6.25
CA ASP A 824 -24.30 -13.11 -6.91
C ASP A 824 -23.17 -12.09 -6.72
N GLY A 825 -23.08 -11.51 -5.52
CA GLY A 825 -22.12 -10.46 -5.18
C GLY A 825 -22.34 -9.12 -5.89
N GLN A 826 -23.44 -8.95 -6.62
CA GLN A 826 -23.81 -7.67 -7.23
C GLN A 826 -24.84 -6.96 -6.36
N LEU A 827 -24.62 -5.67 -6.08
CA LEU A 827 -25.58 -4.84 -5.36
C LEU A 827 -26.88 -4.74 -6.15
N LYS A 828 -28.02 -4.99 -5.49
CA LYS A 828 -29.36 -4.96 -6.11
C LYS A 828 -30.24 -3.84 -5.59
N GLY A 829 -30.06 -3.44 -4.33
CA GLY A 829 -30.80 -2.33 -3.74
C GLY A 829 -30.26 -1.93 -2.37
N THR A 830 -30.57 -0.69 -1.98
CA THR A 830 -30.28 -0.16 -0.65
C THR A 830 -31.49 0.58 -0.08
N LYS A 831 -31.59 0.62 1.25
CA LYS A 831 -32.62 1.38 1.98
C LYS A 831 -31.96 2.10 3.14
N SER A 832 -32.17 3.41 3.31
CA SER A 832 -31.65 4.17 4.46
C SER A 832 -32.42 3.85 5.76
N VAL A 833 -31.71 3.79 6.91
CA VAL A 833 -32.19 3.09 8.14
C VAL A 833 -32.05 3.91 9.43
N SER A 834 -31.79 5.23 9.35
CA SER A 834 -31.41 6.11 10.47
C SER A 834 -32.37 6.20 11.69
N THR A 835 -33.46 5.43 11.74
CA THR A 835 -34.50 5.50 12.77
C THR A 835 -34.60 4.28 13.69
N LEU A 836 -33.85 3.19 13.46
CA LEU A 836 -33.90 2.01 14.35
C LEU A 836 -32.83 2.07 15.45
N THR A 837 -33.16 2.75 16.54
CA THR A 837 -32.33 2.84 17.75
C THR A 837 -32.60 1.67 18.71
N GLY A 838 -31.63 1.29 19.55
CA GLY A 838 -31.84 0.25 20.58
C GLY A 838 -31.65 -1.21 20.12
N SER A 839 -31.56 -2.13 21.07
CA SER A 839 -31.19 -3.53 20.79
C SER A 839 -32.26 -4.31 20.02
N VAL A 840 -31.83 -5.14 19.08
CA VAL A 840 -32.69 -6.08 18.32
C VAL A 840 -32.73 -7.48 18.96
N ASP A 841 -32.07 -7.67 20.09
CA ASP A 841 -31.91 -8.97 20.74
C ASP A 841 -33.25 -9.55 21.18
N THR A 842 -33.34 -10.87 21.12
CA THR A 842 -34.58 -11.58 21.41
C THR A 842 -34.28 -12.97 21.91
N THR A 843 -35.04 -13.42 22.90
CA THR A 843 -34.99 -14.79 23.41
C THR A 843 -35.64 -15.83 22.49
N ASN A 844 -36.07 -15.40 21.30
CA ASN A 844 -36.61 -16.30 20.29
C ASN A 844 -35.49 -17.05 19.56
N VAL A 845 -35.84 -18.24 19.10
CA VAL A 845 -34.91 -19.14 18.42
C VAL A 845 -34.46 -18.61 17.07
N PHE A 846 -33.19 -18.86 16.75
CA PHE A 846 -32.64 -18.69 15.41
C PHE A 846 -32.97 -19.91 14.54
N ARG A 847 -33.40 -19.66 13.30
CA ARG A 847 -33.72 -20.69 12.30
C ARG A 847 -33.13 -20.34 10.95
N ILE A 848 -32.74 -21.40 10.24
CA ILE A 848 -32.50 -21.37 8.79
C ILE A 848 -33.72 -22.03 8.14
N SER A 849 -34.31 -21.37 7.14
CA SER A 849 -35.67 -21.62 6.66
C SER A 849 -36.77 -21.25 7.68
N GLY A 850 -38.01 -21.21 7.20
CA GLY A 850 -39.22 -20.88 7.95
C GLY A 850 -40.02 -22.12 8.36
N LEU A 851 -41.16 -21.89 9.03
CA LEU A 851 -42.07 -22.95 9.48
C LEU A 851 -43.28 -23.06 8.53
N SER A 852 -43.80 -24.28 8.36
CA SER A 852 -45.07 -24.50 7.65
C SER A 852 -45.12 -23.83 6.26
N THR A 853 -45.91 -22.77 6.09
CA THR A 853 -46.19 -22.13 4.80
C THR A 853 -45.07 -21.22 4.29
N ASN A 854 -44.17 -20.74 5.16
CA ASN A 854 -43.06 -19.85 4.78
C ASN A 854 -41.68 -20.54 4.82
N SER A 855 -41.65 -21.88 4.89
CA SER A 855 -40.41 -22.65 4.73
C SER A 855 -39.79 -22.40 3.36
N TRP A 856 -38.47 -22.52 3.28
CA TRP A 856 -37.76 -22.49 2.01
C TRP A 856 -38.16 -23.69 1.16
N LYS A 857 -38.69 -23.43 -0.03
CA LYS A 857 -39.12 -24.44 -1.00
C LYS A 857 -38.09 -24.52 -2.11
N GLY A 858 -36.99 -25.14 -1.76
CA GLY A 858 -35.83 -25.28 -2.62
C GLY A 858 -34.66 -25.84 -1.86
N THR A 859 -33.47 -25.60 -2.40
CA THR A 859 -32.20 -26.02 -1.79
C THR A 859 -31.50 -24.79 -1.22
N MET A 860 -30.84 -24.93 -0.08
CA MET A 860 -29.89 -23.93 0.44
C MET A 860 -28.56 -24.58 0.77
N ASP A 861 -27.52 -23.76 0.72
CA ASP A 861 -26.14 -24.14 1.02
C ASP A 861 -25.40 -22.94 1.67
N GLU A 862 -24.29 -23.19 2.33
CA GLU A 862 -23.31 -22.15 2.73
C GLU A 862 -23.90 -20.93 3.46
N VAL A 863 -24.62 -21.16 4.56
CA VAL A 863 -25.27 -20.09 5.34
C VAL A 863 -24.29 -19.47 6.32
N ARG A 864 -24.16 -18.14 6.29
CA ARG A 864 -23.16 -17.38 7.08
C ARG A 864 -23.79 -16.20 7.82
N VAL A 865 -23.29 -15.95 9.02
CA VAL A 865 -23.65 -14.80 9.86
C VAL A 865 -22.38 -14.10 10.32
N TRP A 866 -22.29 -12.80 10.09
CA TRP A 866 -21.15 -11.96 10.45
C TRP A 866 -21.57 -10.86 11.41
N LYS A 867 -20.75 -10.53 12.41
CA LYS A 867 -20.88 -9.34 13.26
C LYS A 867 -20.16 -8.11 12.71
N THR A 868 -19.81 -8.16 11.43
CA THR A 868 -19.13 -7.09 10.69
C THR A 868 -19.88 -6.81 9.39
N LEU A 869 -19.72 -5.59 8.89
CA LEU A 869 -20.16 -5.21 7.55
C LEU A 869 -19.25 -5.87 6.51
N ARG A 870 -19.84 -6.62 5.58
CA ARG A 870 -19.11 -7.16 4.43
C ARG A 870 -19.22 -6.20 3.26
N THR A 871 -18.09 -5.84 2.65
CA THR A 871 -18.09 -5.03 1.45
C THR A 871 -18.56 -5.85 0.24
N GLN A 872 -19.02 -5.19 -0.83
CA GLN A 872 -19.41 -5.89 -2.06
C GLN A 872 -18.29 -6.79 -2.60
N THR A 873 -17.04 -6.30 -2.58
CA THR A 873 -15.86 -7.06 -3.01
C THR A 873 -15.64 -8.30 -2.15
N GLN A 874 -15.75 -8.17 -0.82
CA GLN A 874 -15.64 -9.30 0.10
C GLN A 874 -16.73 -10.35 -0.15
N ILE A 875 -17.97 -9.91 -0.43
CA ILE A 875 -19.09 -10.80 -0.79
C ILE A 875 -18.79 -11.51 -2.12
N GLN A 876 -18.30 -10.79 -3.14
CA GLN A 876 -17.93 -11.38 -4.44
C GLN A 876 -16.80 -12.40 -4.35
N GLN A 877 -15.78 -12.12 -3.53
CA GLN A 877 -14.63 -13.00 -3.32
C GLN A 877 -15.04 -14.26 -2.53
N ASN A 878 -15.84 -14.08 -1.49
CA ASN A 878 -16.15 -15.16 -0.56
C ASN A 878 -17.34 -16.03 -0.98
N LYS A 879 -18.24 -15.54 -1.84
CA LYS A 879 -19.45 -16.30 -2.20
C LYS A 879 -19.10 -17.66 -2.77
N GLY A 880 -18.03 -17.77 -3.55
CA GLY A 880 -17.72 -18.94 -4.38
C GLY A 880 -16.82 -20.00 -3.74
N VAL A 881 -16.47 -19.85 -2.46
CA VAL A 881 -15.40 -20.63 -1.81
C VAL A 881 -15.76 -20.89 -0.36
N GLU A 882 -15.37 -22.06 0.18
CA GLU A 882 -15.44 -22.28 1.63
C GLU A 882 -14.44 -21.35 2.34
N ILE A 883 -14.90 -20.67 3.39
CA ILE A 883 -14.10 -19.70 4.15
C ILE A 883 -13.55 -20.31 5.46
N SER A 884 -12.46 -19.74 5.99
CA SER A 884 -11.93 -20.18 7.29
C SER A 884 -12.96 -19.90 8.41
N PRO A 885 -13.26 -20.87 9.29
CA PRO A 885 -14.15 -20.64 10.42
C PRO A 885 -13.56 -19.71 11.49
N THR A 886 -12.26 -19.41 11.42
CA THR A 886 -11.56 -18.48 12.33
C THR A 886 -11.49 -17.05 11.80
N LEU A 887 -12.15 -16.74 10.66
CA LEU A 887 -12.10 -15.40 10.08
C LEU A 887 -12.72 -14.37 11.03
N THR A 888 -11.99 -13.29 11.32
CA THR A 888 -12.43 -12.22 12.22
C THR A 888 -13.80 -11.68 11.81
N GLY A 889 -14.74 -11.65 12.76
CA GLY A 889 -16.11 -11.16 12.55
C GLY A 889 -17.11 -12.21 12.08
N LEU A 890 -16.69 -13.43 11.71
CA LEU A 890 -17.59 -14.55 11.43
C LEU A 890 -18.17 -15.08 12.74
N VAL A 891 -19.50 -15.13 12.86
CA VAL A 891 -20.20 -15.64 14.05
C VAL A 891 -20.52 -17.12 13.87
N SER A 892 -21.11 -17.46 12.72
CA SER A 892 -21.52 -18.82 12.39
C SER A 892 -21.44 -19.07 10.90
N TYR A 893 -21.14 -20.32 10.57
CA TYR A 893 -21.00 -20.79 9.21
C TYR A 893 -21.44 -22.26 9.09
N TRP A 894 -22.64 -22.46 8.54
CA TRP A 894 -23.20 -23.77 8.25
C TRP A 894 -22.96 -24.13 6.79
N LYS A 895 -22.06 -25.10 6.57
CA LYS A 895 -21.66 -25.60 5.25
C LYS A 895 -22.62 -26.60 4.63
N PHE A 896 -23.46 -27.24 5.45
CA PHE A 896 -24.35 -28.32 5.04
C PHE A 896 -23.68 -29.54 4.38
N ASN A 897 -22.43 -29.81 4.76
CA ASN A 897 -21.62 -30.90 4.21
C ASN A 897 -21.76 -32.25 4.95
N GLU A 898 -22.69 -32.39 5.91
CA GLU A 898 -22.83 -33.61 6.71
C GLU A 898 -23.40 -34.78 5.90
N GLY A 899 -24.32 -34.50 4.96
CA GLY A 899 -24.85 -35.47 4.00
C GLY A 899 -25.77 -36.56 4.55
N ASN A 900 -25.95 -36.66 5.87
CA ASN A 900 -26.93 -37.53 6.54
C ASN A 900 -27.23 -37.05 7.97
N GLY A 901 -28.26 -37.64 8.58
CA GLY A 901 -28.67 -37.34 9.95
C GLY A 901 -29.46 -36.03 10.08
N THR A 902 -29.70 -35.63 11.32
CA THR A 902 -30.48 -34.43 11.66
C THR A 902 -29.64 -33.32 12.29
N THR A 903 -28.34 -33.54 12.51
CA THR A 903 -27.44 -32.50 13.06
C THR A 903 -26.83 -31.69 11.93
N VAL A 904 -26.87 -30.36 12.06
CA VAL A 904 -26.29 -29.41 11.12
C VAL A 904 -25.19 -28.65 11.85
N LYS A 905 -23.93 -28.82 11.45
CA LYS A 905 -22.79 -28.28 12.19
C LYS A 905 -22.48 -26.85 11.77
N ASP A 906 -22.18 -26.04 12.77
CA ASP A 906 -21.56 -24.73 12.62
C ASP A 906 -20.04 -24.93 12.61
N SER A 907 -19.37 -24.48 11.56
CA SER A 907 -17.91 -24.66 11.40
C SER A 907 -17.11 -23.81 12.38
N THR A 908 -17.71 -22.81 13.03
CA THR A 908 -17.09 -22.07 14.15
C THR A 908 -17.23 -22.79 15.50
N ASP A 909 -17.86 -23.98 15.50
CA ASP A 909 -18.16 -24.83 16.66
C ASP A 909 -19.05 -24.17 17.75
N ALA A 910 -19.75 -23.08 17.42
CA ALA A 910 -20.57 -22.34 18.39
C ALA A 910 -22.07 -22.67 18.32
N ASN A 911 -22.63 -22.83 17.12
CA ASN A 911 -24.09 -22.82 16.90
C ASN A 911 -24.63 -23.98 16.06
N ASN A 912 -24.26 -25.22 16.40
CA ASN A 912 -24.85 -26.42 15.79
C ASN A 912 -26.39 -26.41 15.88
N GLY A 913 -27.05 -26.82 14.80
CA GLY A 913 -28.51 -26.87 14.67
C GLY A 913 -29.08 -28.26 14.44
N THR A 914 -30.41 -28.37 14.46
CA THR A 914 -31.17 -29.60 14.20
C THR A 914 -32.08 -29.43 12.99
N LEU A 915 -31.90 -30.25 11.96
CA LEU A 915 -32.73 -30.34 10.76
C LEU A 915 -34.03 -31.09 11.03
N THR A 916 -35.15 -30.49 10.63
CA THR A 916 -36.50 -31.08 10.63
C THR A 916 -37.07 -30.98 9.22
N GLY A 917 -37.68 -32.05 8.70
CA GLY A 917 -38.47 -32.02 7.46
C GLY A 917 -37.71 -31.77 6.15
N GLY A 918 -36.37 -31.77 6.15
CA GLY A 918 -35.53 -31.62 4.95
C GLY A 918 -34.67 -32.85 4.65
N THR A 919 -34.12 -32.90 3.44
CA THR A 919 -33.28 -34.01 2.95
C THR A 919 -31.97 -33.50 2.36
N TRP A 920 -30.88 -34.22 2.62
CA TRP A 920 -29.57 -33.93 2.05
C TRP A 920 -29.53 -34.21 0.54
N THR A 921 -28.90 -33.31 -0.21
CA THR A 921 -28.71 -33.39 -1.67
C THR A 921 -27.32 -32.91 -2.06
N THR A 922 -27.03 -32.83 -3.36
CA THR A 922 -25.81 -32.19 -3.89
C THR A 922 -25.92 -30.66 -3.77
N GLY A 923 -24.88 -30.03 -3.25
CA GLY A 923 -24.80 -28.59 -2.97
C GLY A 923 -24.43 -27.71 -4.15
N ALA A 924 -24.20 -26.44 -3.81
CA ALA A 924 -23.85 -25.35 -4.72
C ALA A 924 -22.38 -25.41 -5.15
N PHE A 925 -21.53 -26.02 -4.31
CA PHE A 925 -20.06 -26.08 -4.43
C PHE A 925 -19.52 -27.47 -4.72
#